data_AF-A0A7C3J1F8-F1
#
_entry.id   AF-A0A7C3J1F8-F1
#
_cell.length_a   1.000
_cell.length_b   1.000
_cell.length_c   1.000
_cell.angle_alpha   90.00
_cell.angle_beta   90.00
_cell.angle_gamma   90.00
#
_symmetry.space_group_name_H-M   'P 1'
#
loop_
_entity.id
_entity.type
_entity.pdbx_description
1 polymer ?
#
loop_
_entity_poly.entity_id
_entity_poly.type
_entity_poly.pdbx_seq_one_letter_code
_entity_poly.pdbx_strand_id
1 'polypeptide(L)'
;MQSERAILCGNVTDGRLPFDGAEPVRLRLWGPHQNITLAFDDIRHYMVSDIPPRFNDLLEIATYVYCADQAVTRGGDGVDNLGKNWRRRFYFRIPVRDLSFWRSPKVCDQLCETLGFLSEDDYSFEFCEQVRGPTIQHYLKFAEDNTPLGQPEDVVLFSGGLDSLGGAVQEAVIDKRKAALVTHRATDKLSRRHRHLRELLAEHCLEAPPIHIPVSINKDKVLGREYTQRTRSFLYAALAATIARMFGLSRIKFYENGVVSFNLPPSAQVVGARATRTTHPQVINGFAALLSAAAGKRFSVETPFLWLTKAEVVKLIAGAGCSELIKYTTSCTHTWEITNLQTHCGDCSQCIDRRFAVLAAGLEAHDPKEAYKVDLLVDERAEGAARTMLAAYAETASQVARMSPVEFFARYGEASRVLRHVDGSADSAGLKLYELHKRHAQQVTDVIKAAIARHASDILQRTLPPTCLLRLVCDSTVPGAPAACAAAPSGELAREAEGPLGDHVFRREGAAWRVRFAGGKAFILLPSRGTAYLHFLLTHARRAFPVVDIVLAVAKQPAKYALGDAGEVADRDALSAYRAKYQELQEEIEEARKNNDPGQEDNARQELEALAEQVRAAKGVGGRLRKAADDRDRVRKAFRAGLRRACEEIAKYDRRLAEHLSARVKCGWNPCYDPGEEIDWET
;
A
#
# COMPACT_ATOMS: atom_id res chain seq x y z
N MET A 1 19.57 15.93 10.77
CA MET A 1 19.69 15.37 12.13
C MET A 1 18.90 14.09 12.12
N GLN A 2 19.48 12.97 12.55
CA GLN A 2 18.74 11.71 12.69
C GLN A 2 17.57 11.93 13.68
N SER A 3 16.42 11.32 13.42
CA SER A 3 15.28 11.37 14.35
C SER A 3 15.59 10.44 15.52
N GLU A 4 16.17 11.00 16.59
CA GLU A 4 16.46 10.28 17.84
C GLU A 4 15.22 10.28 18.73
N ARG A 5 14.83 9.11 19.25
CA ARG A 5 13.65 8.97 20.13
C ARG A 5 13.88 7.97 21.25
N ALA A 6 13.60 8.41 22.47
CA ALA A 6 13.49 7.54 23.63
C ALA A 6 12.08 6.94 23.70
N ILE A 7 12.01 5.64 23.94
CA ILE A 7 10.78 4.86 24.07
C ILE A 7 10.74 4.26 25.48
N LEU A 8 9.75 4.66 26.26
CA LEU A 8 9.56 4.22 27.64
C LEU A 8 8.40 3.22 27.70
N CYS A 9 8.71 1.98 28.04
CA CYS A 9 7.78 0.86 27.97
C CYS A 9 7.25 0.46 29.35
N GLY A 10 5.96 0.16 29.44
CA GLY A 10 5.30 -0.19 30.71
C GLY A 10 5.32 0.99 31.70
N ASN A 11 5.65 0.70 32.96
CA ASN A 11 5.62 1.67 34.06
C ASN A 11 7.02 2.22 34.44
N VAL A 12 7.98 2.18 33.52
CA VAL A 12 9.34 2.69 33.78
C VAL A 12 9.34 4.21 33.94
N THR A 13 10.26 4.71 34.77
CA THR A 13 10.40 6.14 35.08
C THR A 13 11.26 6.88 34.06
N ASP A 14 11.14 8.21 34.06
CA ASP A 14 11.84 9.15 33.18
C ASP A 14 13.28 9.44 33.61
N GLY A 15 13.92 8.53 34.36
CA GLY A 15 15.33 8.68 34.72
C GLY A 15 16.19 9.04 33.50
N ARG A 16 17.35 9.66 33.73
CA ARG A 16 18.21 10.28 32.68
C ARG A 16 18.14 9.53 31.34
N LEU A 17 17.67 10.25 30.31
CA LEU A 17 17.56 9.75 28.94
C LEU A 17 18.79 10.18 28.13
N PRO A 18 19.19 9.42 27.10
CA PRO A 18 20.37 9.74 26.28
C PRO A 18 20.13 10.87 25.28
N PHE A 19 18.89 11.33 25.09
CA PHE A 19 18.53 12.35 24.12
C PHE A 19 17.86 13.54 24.82
N ASP A 20 18.38 14.75 24.63
CA ASP A 20 17.92 15.97 25.33
C ASP A 20 16.87 16.79 24.53
N GLY A 21 16.61 16.45 23.26
CA GLY A 21 15.85 17.31 22.33
C GLY A 21 14.40 16.91 22.03
N ALA A 22 13.91 15.77 22.53
CA ALA A 22 12.65 15.17 22.09
C ALA A 22 11.91 14.49 23.25
N GLU A 23 10.62 14.80 23.43
CA GLU A 23 9.79 14.09 24.41
C GLU A 23 9.77 12.57 24.13
N PRO A 24 9.88 11.73 25.19
CA PRO A 24 9.86 10.28 25.04
C PRO A 24 8.48 9.78 24.65
N VAL A 25 8.44 8.76 23.79
CA VAL A 25 7.20 8.05 23.46
C VAL A 25 6.93 7.01 24.56
N ARG A 26 5.75 7.08 25.18
CA ARG A 26 5.34 6.12 26.21
C ARG A 26 4.44 5.05 25.62
N LEU A 27 4.81 3.80 25.84
CA LEU A 27 4.08 2.63 25.34
C LEU A 27 3.70 1.71 26.50
N ARG A 28 2.41 1.51 26.73
CA ARG A 28 1.87 0.78 27.89
C ARG A 28 0.90 -0.30 27.43
N LEU A 29 1.27 -1.55 27.68
CA LEU A 29 0.46 -2.74 27.41
C LEU A 29 -0.55 -3.05 28.52
N TRP A 30 -0.37 -2.47 29.70
CA TRP A 30 -1.15 -2.75 30.91
C TRP A 30 -0.97 -1.60 31.90
N GLY A 31 -1.83 -1.57 32.93
CA GLY A 31 -1.79 -0.57 34.00
C GLY A 31 -2.47 0.75 33.63
N PRO A 32 -2.37 1.78 34.50
CA PRO A 32 -2.98 3.08 34.26
C PRO A 32 -2.35 3.73 33.01
N HIS A 33 -3.21 4.28 32.14
CA HIS A 33 -2.84 4.86 30.84
C HIS A 33 -2.36 3.83 29.79
N GLN A 34 -2.89 2.60 29.82
CA GLN A 34 -2.74 1.65 28.72
C GLN A 34 -3.11 2.32 27.38
N ASN A 35 -2.22 2.21 26.39
CA ASN A 35 -2.40 2.76 25.04
C ASN A 35 -2.03 1.77 23.92
N ILE A 36 -1.74 0.52 24.30
CA ILE A 36 -1.53 -0.62 23.41
C ILE A 36 -2.39 -1.78 23.92
N THR A 37 -3.10 -2.40 22.98
CA THR A 37 -3.87 -3.62 23.22
C THR A 37 -3.19 -4.78 22.50
N LEU A 38 -2.87 -5.83 23.25
CA LEU A 38 -2.40 -7.12 22.73
C LEU A 38 -3.41 -8.17 23.19
N ALA A 39 -4.02 -8.88 22.23
CA ALA A 39 -5.00 -9.90 22.53
C ALA A 39 -4.83 -11.12 21.60
N PHE A 40 -4.72 -12.30 22.18
CA PHE A 40 -4.84 -13.58 21.49
C PHE A 40 -6.31 -13.99 21.51
N ASP A 41 -6.89 -14.19 20.34
CA ASP A 41 -8.23 -14.74 20.23
C ASP A 41 -8.14 -16.27 20.41
N ASP A 42 -8.89 -16.79 21.37
CA ASP A 42 -9.25 -18.21 21.47
C ASP A 42 -8.08 -19.22 21.41
N ILE A 43 -7.10 -19.10 22.34
CA ILE A 43 -5.95 -20.03 22.38
C ILE A 43 -5.81 -20.86 23.66
N ARG A 44 -6.60 -20.59 24.71
CA ARG A 44 -6.38 -21.22 26.03
C ARG A 44 -6.61 -22.73 25.99
N HIS A 45 -7.56 -23.16 25.17
CA HIS A 45 -7.88 -24.57 24.94
C HIS A 45 -6.73 -25.38 24.33
N TYR A 46 -5.69 -24.70 23.85
CA TYR A 46 -4.59 -25.27 23.10
C TYR A 46 -3.26 -25.28 23.88
N MET A 47 -3.23 -24.68 25.07
CA MET A 47 -2.02 -24.57 25.87
C MET A 47 -1.69 -25.91 26.52
N VAL A 48 -0.60 -26.55 26.08
CA VAL A 48 -0.11 -27.82 26.64
C VAL A 48 0.95 -27.57 27.72
N SER A 49 1.48 -26.35 27.80
CA SER A 49 2.49 -25.95 28.79
C SER A 49 2.45 -24.46 29.11
N ASP A 50 2.91 -24.11 30.32
CA ASP A 50 3.22 -22.73 30.68
C ASP A 50 4.28 -22.13 29.76
N ILE A 51 4.14 -20.84 29.47
CA ILE A 51 5.07 -20.12 28.61
C ILE A 51 6.29 -19.73 29.44
N PRO A 52 7.52 -20.02 28.97
CA PRO A 52 8.72 -19.58 29.66
C PRO A 52 8.73 -18.04 29.80
N PRO A 53 9.13 -17.48 30.95
CA PRO A 53 9.13 -16.03 31.18
C PRO A 53 9.80 -15.22 30.07
N ARG A 54 10.88 -15.75 29.47
CA ARG A 54 11.61 -15.15 28.34
C ARG A 54 10.77 -14.97 27.08
N PHE A 55 9.83 -15.87 26.80
CA PHE A 55 8.93 -15.73 25.64
C PHE A 55 7.84 -14.69 25.90
N ASN A 56 7.40 -14.55 27.15
CA ASN A 56 6.50 -13.47 27.54
C ASN A 56 7.19 -12.09 27.40
N ASP A 57 8.43 -11.98 27.88
CA ASP A 57 9.25 -10.78 27.68
C ASP A 57 9.49 -10.50 26.18
N LEU A 58 9.83 -11.51 25.39
CA LEU A 58 10.07 -11.38 23.95
C LEU A 58 8.83 -10.84 23.22
N LEU A 59 7.65 -11.33 23.59
CA LEU A 59 6.38 -10.88 23.01
C LEU A 59 6.08 -9.41 23.33
N GLU A 60 6.30 -9.01 24.58
CA GLU A 60 6.14 -7.60 25.00
C GLU A 60 7.16 -6.70 24.30
N ILE A 61 8.44 -7.09 24.26
CA ILE A 61 9.52 -6.38 23.54
C ILE A 61 9.13 -6.21 22.07
N ALA A 62 8.70 -7.28 21.40
CA ALA A 62 8.35 -7.23 19.98
C ALA A 62 7.14 -6.33 19.72
N THR A 63 6.17 -6.32 20.63
CA THR A 63 4.99 -5.45 20.54
C THR A 63 5.37 -3.97 20.75
N TYR A 64 6.24 -3.68 21.72
CA TYR A 64 6.77 -2.32 21.92
C TYR A 64 7.57 -1.83 20.72
N VAL A 65 8.44 -2.67 20.16
CA VAL A 65 9.23 -2.34 18.97
C VAL A 65 8.33 -2.10 17.76
N TYR A 66 7.27 -2.89 17.57
CA TYR A 66 6.28 -2.69 16.51
C TYR A 66 5.49 -1.39 16.67
N CYS A 67 5.01 -1.09 17.89
CA CYS A 67 4.28 0.15 18.14
C CYS A 67 5.18 1.39 18.02
N ALA A 68 6.43 1.32 18.47
CA ALA A 68 7.40 2.41 18.33
C ALA A 68 7.76 2.68 16.86
N ASP A 69 7.92 1.63 16.06
CA ASP A 69 8.14 1.73 14.60
C ASP A 69 7.02 2.52 13.92
N GLN A 70 5.78 2.40 14.40
CA GLN A 70 4.63 3.14 13.88
C GLN A 70 4.45 4.53 14.51
N ALA A 71 4.93 4.75 15.73
CA ALA A 71 4.75 6.01 16.49
C ALA A 71 5.69 7.14 16.05
N VAL A 72 6.83 6.80 15.46
CA VAL A 72 7.85 7.77 15.07
C VAL A 72 7.97 7.82 13.54
N THR A 73 7.68 8.97 12.93
CA THR A 73 7.76 9.11 11.46
C THR A 73 9.20 9.05 10.93
N ARG A 74 9.40 8.47 9.74
CA ARG A 74 10.62 8.57 8.93
C ARG A 74 10.70 9.86 8.09
N GLY A 75 9.74 10.78 8.24
CA GLY A 75 9.78 12.11 7.62
C GLY A 75 9.12 12.22 6.23
N GLY A 76 8.26 11.27 5.85
CA GLY A 76 7.44 11.33 4.63
C GLY A 76 8.11 10.79 3.36
N ASP A 77 7.38 10.88 2.23
CA ASP A 77 7.72 10.25 0.95
C ASP A 77 8.77 11.03 0.11
N GLY A 78 9.24 12.16 0.64
CA GLY A 78 10.12 13.11 -0.06
C GLY A 78 11.48 12.51 -0.43
N VAL A 79 11.82 12.60 -1.72
CA VAL A 79 13.17 12.34 -2.26
C VAL A 79 14.14 13.48 -1.90
N ASP A 80 13.61 14.62 -1.45
CA ASP A 80 14.28 15.91 -1.33
C ASP A 80 15.46 15.95 -0.34
N ASN A 81 15.58 14.96 0.54
CA ASN A 81 16.65 14.88 1.54
C ASN A 81 17.49 13.59 1.44
N LEU A 82 17.44 12.85 0.32
CA LEU A 82 18.25 11.64 0.08
C LEU A 82 18.17 10.60 1.23
N GLY A 83 17.04 10.52 1.92
CA GLY A 83 16.86 9.59 3.04
C GLY A 83 17.59 9.98 4.33
N LYS A 84 18.07 11.22 4.47
CA LYS A 84 18.74 11.70 5.72
C LYS A 84 17.89 11.54 6.99
N ASN A 85 16.57 11.59 6.86
CA ASN A 85 15.63 11.39 7.97
C ASN A 85 15.05 9.96 8.00
N TRP A 86 15.44 9.10 7.06
CA TRP A 86 14.89 7.75 6.91
C TRP A 86 15.32 6.84 8.06
N ARG A 87 16.60 6.88 8.44
CA ARG A 87 17.13 6.11 9.57
C ARG A 87 16.87 6.84 10.87
N ARG A 88 16.20 6.16 11.80
CA ARG A 88 15.91 6.66 13.16
C ARG A 88 16.85 6.02 14.14
N ARG A 89 17.05 6.66 15.29
CA ARG A 89 17.78 6.07 16.41
C ARG A 89 16.82 5.92 17.59
N PHE A 90 16.60 4.68 18.01
CA PHE A 90 15.75 4.35 19.12
C PHE A 90 16.56 3.98 20.35
N TYR A 91 16.11 4.50 21.48
CA TYR A 91 16.52 4.03 22.80
C TYR A 91 15.30 3.52 23.53
N PHE A 92 15.29 2.23 23.87
CA PHE A 92 14.19 1.59 24.58
C PHE A 92 14.57 1.37 26.04
N ARG A 93 13.70 1.76 26.97
CA ARG A 93 13.75 1.31 28.37
C ARG A 93 12.58 0.36 28.62
N ILE A 94 12.87 -0.92 28.85
CA ILE A 94 11.87 -1.99 28.92
C ILE A 94 12.00 -2.79 30.22
N PRO A 95 10.90 -2.98 30.99
CA PRO A 95 10.89 -3.91 32.11
C PRO A 95 10.78 -5.35 31.61
N VAL A 96 11.58 -6.26 32.16
CA VAL A 96 11.63 -7.69 31.78
C VAL A 96 11.68 -8.59 33.00
N ARG A 97 11.19 -9.82 32.86
CA ARG A 97 11.13 -10.83 33.93
C ARG A 97 12.48 -11.50 34.16
N ASP A 98 13.25 -11.78 33.11
CA ASP A 98 14.63 -12.33 33.22
C ASP A 98 15.67 -11.26 32.84
N LEU A 99 15.97 -10.38 33.79
CA LEU A 99 16.89 -9.27 33.58
C LEU A 99 18.30 -9.71 33.15
N SER A 100 18.80 -10.78 33.76
CA SER A 100 20.16 -11.29 33.50
C SER A 100 20.32 -11.78 32.06
N PHE A 101 19.29 -12.43 31.52
CA PHE A 101 19.26 -12.91 30.14
C PHE A 101 19.26 -11.75 29.14
N TRP A 102 18.34 -10.80 29.29
CA TRP A 102 18.19 -9.69 28.34
C TRP A 102 19.34 -8.68 28.40
N ARG A 103 19.97 -8.49 29.57
CA ARG A 103 21.18 -7.67 29.69
C ARG A 103 22.46 -8.36 29.21
N SER A 104 22.42 -9.66 28.93
CA SER A 104 23.62 -10.34 28.44
C SER A 104 24.04 -9.73 27.09
N PRO A 105 25.33 -9.40 26.89
CA PRO A 105 25.79 -8.78 25.65
C PRO A 105 25.39 -9.61 24.42
N LYS A 106 25.56 -10.92 24.49
CA LYS A 106 25.18 -11.85 23.42
C LYS A 106 23.72 -11.71 22.96
N VAL A 107 22.76 -11.58 23.88
CA VAL A 107 21.33 -11.48 23.52
C VAL A 107 20.98 -10.06 23.08
N CYS A 108 21.48 -9.05 23.78
CA CYS A 108 21.20 -7.66 23.48
C CYS A 108 21.80 -7.25 22.11
N ASP A 109 23.05 -7.61 21.84
CA ASP A 109 23.72 -7.32 20.57
C ASP A 109 23.01 -8.02 19.41
N GLN A 110 22.66 -9.30 19.57
CA GLN A 110 21.89 -10.03 18.56
C GLN A 110 20.52 -9.37 18.30
N LEU A 111 19.84 -8.86 19.32
CA LEU A 111 18.56 -8.17 19.18
C LEU A 111 18.74 -6.87 18.38
N CYS A 112 19.72 -6.06 18.75
CA CYS A 112 20.07 -4.81 18.08
C CYS A 112 20.46 -5.04 16.61
N GLU A 113 21.35 -6.00 16.33
CA GLU A 113 21.80 -6.32 14.97
C GLU A 113 20.65 -6.82 14.09
N THR A 114 19.80 -7.70 14.63
CA THR A 114 18.67 -8.27 13.89
C THR A 114 17.65 -7.17 13.55
N LEU A 115 17.28 -6.34 14.52
CA LEU A 115 16.34 -5.25 14.32
C LEU A 115 16.92 -4.17 13.40
N GLY A 116 18.19 -3.80 13.59
CA GLY A 116 18.82 -2.78 12.78
C GLY A 116 18.97 -3.19 11.32
N PHE A 117 19.29 -4.45 11.04
CA PHE A 117 19.28 -4.95 9.67
C PHE A 117 17.87 -5.07 9.09
N LEU A 118 16.88 -5.46 9.89
CA LEU A 118 15.49 -5.58 9.45
C LEU A 118 14.87 -4.22 9.07
N SER A 119 15.07 -3.19 9.90
CA SER A 119 14.36 -1.91 9.77
C SER A 119 15.22 -0.75 9.25
N GLU A 120 16.54 -0.91 9.16
CA GLU A 120 17.49 0.17 8.86
C GLU A 120 17.49 1.31 9.90
N ASP A 121 17.03 1.03 11.13
CA ASP A 121 17.15 1.94 12.27
C ASP A 121 18.24 1.48 13.23
N ASP A 122 18.74 2.40 14.05
CA ASP A 122 19.69 2.09 15.13
C ASP A 122 18.92 1.83 16.43
N TYR A 123 19.21 0.73 17.12
CA TYR A 123 18.54 0.35 18.38
C TYR A 123 19.53 0.30 19.54
N SER A 124 19.05 0.73 20.71
CA SER A 124 19.71 0.57 22.00
C SER A 124 18.66 0.22 23.06
N PHE A 125 18.99 -0.71 23.96
CA PHE A 125 18.07 -1.20 24.99
C PHE A 125 18.67 -1.05 26.38
N GLU A 126 17.90 -0.45 27.28
CA GLU A 126 18.10 -0.52 28.73
C GLU A 126 16.99 -1.40 29.33
N PHE A 127 17.37 -2.60 29.76
CA PHE A 127 16.44 -3.49 30.46
C PHE A 127 16.45 -3.22 31.96
N CYS A 128 15.26 -3.25 32.58
CA CYS A 128 15.07 -3.13 34.02
C CYS A 128 14.21 -4.28 34.57
N GLU A 129 14.28 -4.54 35.87
CA GLU A 129 13.58 -5.67 36.48
C GLU A 129 12.07 -5.43 36.57
N GLN A 130 11.27 -6.41 36.14
CA GLN A 130 9.83 -6.38 36.26
C GLN A 130 9.36 -7.04 37.57
N VAL A 131 9.07 -6.23 38.59
CA VAL A 131 8.65 -6.71 39.92
C VAL A 131 7.15 -7.07 39.97
N ARG A 132 6.29 -6.37 39.21
CA ARG A 132 4.85 -6.63 39.11
C ARG A 132 4.38 -6.36 37.68
N GLY A 133 4.12 -7.40 36.90
CA GLY A 133 3.57 -7.28 35.55
C GLY A 133 2.60 -8.43 35.24
N PRO A 134 1.82 -8.31 34.16
CA PRO A 134 0.81 -9.29 33.80
C PRO A 134 1.44 -10.65 33.47
N THR A 135 0.73 -11.73 33.77
CA THR A 135 1.04 -13.05 33.19
C THR A 135 0.51 -13.09 31.75
N ILE A 136 0.97 -14.04 30.94
CA ILE A 136 0.44 -14.20 29.57
C ILE A 136 -1.09 -14.34 29.55
N GLN A 137 -1.66 -14.92 30.60
CA GLN A 137 -3.10 -15.11 30.78
C GLN A 137 -3.90 -13.82 30.64
N HIS A 138 -3.27 -12.67 30.93
CA HIS A 138 -3.85 -11.34 30.74
C HIS A 138 -4.13 -10.99 29.27
N TYR A 139 -3.34 -11.55 28.34
CA TYR A 139 -3.45 -11.30 26.90
C TYR A 139 -4.37 -12.29 26.19
N LEU A 140 -4.85 -13.34 26.86
CA LEU A 140 -5.65 -14.39 26.25
C LEU A 140 -7.14 -14.07 26.39
N LYS A 141 -7.87 -13.96 25.29
CA LYS A 141 -9.33 -13.86 25.30
C LYS A 141 -9.99 -15.23 25.45
N PHE A 142 -11.24 -15.23 25.93
CA PHE A 142 -11.98 -16.41 26.33
C PHE A 142 -13.18 -16.60 25.37
N ALA A 143 -13.24 -17.70 24.62
CA ALA A 143 -14.45 -18.13 23.92
C ALA A 143 -15.17 -19.22 24.74
N GLU A 144 -16.50 -19.27 24.64
CA GLU A 144 -17.39 -20.20 25.37
C GLU A 144 -17.49 -21.59 24.71
N ASP A 145 -17.02 -21.74 23.47
CA ASP A 145 -17.15 -22.99 22.71
C ASP A 145 -16.03 -24.00 23.03
N ASN A 146 -16.45 -25.19 23.47
CA ASN A 146 -15.63 -26.30 23.97
C ASN A 146 -15.39 -27.37 22.88
N THR A 147 -14.82 -27.01 21.73
CA THR A 147 -14.45 -28.02 20.72
C THR A 147 -12.96 -28.35 20.82
N PRO A 148 -12.56 -29.57 21.26
CA PRO A 148 -11.14 -29.95 21.31
C PRO A 148 -10.58 -30.08 19.90
N LEU A 149 -9.71 -29.14 19.51
CA LEU A 149 -8.97 -29.20 18.26
C LEU A 149 -7.58 -29.82 18.55
N GLY A 150 -7.17 -30.80 17.74
CA GLY A 150 -5.98 -31.62 18.01
C GLY A 150 -4.65 -30.83 18.06
N GLN A 151 -3.60 -31.42 18.64
CA GLN A 151 -2.30 -30.75 18.75
C GLN A 151 -1.69 -30.47 17.36
N PRO A 152 -1.28 -29.23 17.05
CA PRO A 152 -0.63 -28.91 15.78
C PRO A 152 0.79 -29.46 15.73
N GLU A 153 1.21 -29.82 14.53
CA GLU A 153 2.57 -30.31 14.23
C GLU A 153 3.52 -29.15 13.89
N ASP A 154 2.97 -28.08 13.31
CA ASP A 154 3.73 -26.97 12.74
C ASP A 154 3.04 -25.64 13.03
N VAL A 155 3.84 -24.59 13.26
CA VAL A 155 3.34 -23.21 13.39
C VAL A 155 3.77 -22.41 12.17
N VAL A 156 2.78 -21.92 11.44
CA VAL A 156 2.95 -21.26 10.14
C VAL A 156 2.45 -19.83 10.26
N LEU A 157 3.29 -18.89 9.84
CA LEU A 157 2.91 -17.49 9.83
C LEU A 157 2.03 -17.19 8.61
N PHE A 158 0.81 -16.71 8.86
CA PHE A 158 -0.21 -16.49 7.83
C PHE A 158 -0.62 -15.02 7.76
N SER A 159 -0.20 -14.32 6.71
CA SER A 159 -0.50 -12.88 6.54
C SER A 159 -1.79 -12.62 5.74
N GLY A 160 -2.32 -13.64 5.05
CA GLY A 160 -3.41 -13.51 4.08
C GLY A 160 -2.94 -13.10 2.68
N GLY A 161 -1.63 -13.03 2.44
CA GLY A 161 -1.02 -12.81 1.12
C GLY A 161 -0.87 -14.10 0.31
N LEU A 162 -0.53 -13.95 -0.98
CA LEU A 162 -0.43 -15.08 -1.93
C LEU A 162 0.54 -16.16 -1.48
N ASP A 163 1.72 -15.78 -1.01
CA ASP A 163 2.76 -16.74 -0.63
C ASP A 163 2.41 -17.45 0.68
N SER A 164 1.80 -16.73 1.62
CA SER A 164 1.29 -17.34 2.85
C SER A 164 0.13 -18.30 2.59
N LEU A 165 -0.70 -18.04 1.56
CA LEU A 165 -1.67 -19.02 1.07
C LEU A 165 -0.97 -20.24 0.49
N GLY A 166 0.04 -20.05 -0.37
CA GLY A 166 0.82 -21.15 -0.93
C GLY A 166 1.45 -22.01 0.17
N GLY A 167 1.94 -21.39 1.24
CA GLY A 167 2.45 -22.09 2.42
C GLY A 167 1.38 -22.87 3.18
N ALA A 168 0.20 -22.28 3.36
CA ALA A 168 -0.93 -22.95 4.00
C ALA A 168 -1.42 -24.14 3.15
N VAL A 169 -1.46 -24.01 1.82
CA VAL A 169 -1.77 -25.10 0.89
C VAL A 169 -0.71 -26.20 0.93
N GLN A 170 0.58 -25.84 0.91
CA GLN A 170 1.69 -26.79 1.05
C GLN A 170 1.52 -27.63 2.33
N GLU A 171 1.34 -26.97 3.47
CA GLU A 171 1.31 -27.67 4.76
C GLU A 171 0.01 -28.45 4.96
N ALA A 172 -1.15 -27.85 4.69
CA ALA A 172 -2.44 -28.41 5.05
C ALA A 172 -3.05 -29.31 3.97
N VAL A 173 -2.85 -28.99 2.68
CA VAL A 173 -3.48 -29.71 1.56
C VAL A 173 -2.53 -30.74 0.98
N ILE A 174 -1.29 -30.33 0.67
CA ILE A 174 -0.29 -31.21 0.03
C ILE A 174 0.31 -32.17 1.06
N ASP A 175 0.86 -31.64 2.14
CA ASP A 175 1.55 -32.44 3.17
C ASP A 175 0.61 -33.00 4.23
N LYS A 176 -0.67 -32.56 4.24
CA LYS A 176 -1.71 -32.99 5.19
C LYS A 176 -1.32 -32.85 6.67
N ARG A 177 -0.51 -31.85 6.99
CA ARG A 177 -0.06 -31.54 8.35
C ARG A 177 -1.12 -30.76 9.12
N LYS A 178 -1.22 -31.01 10.42
CA LYS A 178 -2.00 -30.15 11.33
C LYS A 178 -1.25 -28.85 11.59
N ALA A 179 -1.43 -27.86 10.72
CA ALA A 179 -0.77 -26.56 10.83
C ALA A 179 -1.57 -25.58 11.72
N ALA A 180 -0.87 -24.86 12.60
CA ALA A 180 -1.39 -23.69 13.30
C ALA A 180 -1.02 -22.42 12.52
N LEU A 181 -2.01 -21.80 11.89
CA LEU A 181 -1.88 -20.57 11.11
C LEU A 181 -2.02 -19.34 12.03
N VAL A 182 -0.88 -18.70 12.31
CA VAL A 182 -0.80 -17.51 13.17
C VAL A 182 -0.97 -16.26 12.32
N THR A 183 -2.02 -15.50 12.58
CA THR A 183 -2.37 -14.27 11.84
C THR A 183 -2.33 -13.07 12.77
N HIS A 184 -1.48 -12.07 12.48
CA HIS A 184 -1.59 -10.79 13.19
C HIS A 184 -2.51 -9.81 12.46
N ARG A 185 -3.60 -9.44 13.16
CA ARG A 185 -4.63 -8.48 12.78
C ARG A 185 -4.25 -7.09 13.28
N ALA A 186 -3.79 -6.25 12.37
CA ALA A 186 -3.52 -4.83 12.61
C ALA A 186 -4.74 -3.93 12.34
N THR A 187 -5.75 -4.44 11.66
CA THR A 187 -7.01 -3.75 11.31
C THR A 187 -8.09 -4.79 10.98
N ASP A 188 -9.35 -4.45 11.23
CA ASP A 188 -10.49 -5.31 10.92
C ASP A 188 -10.93 -5.28 9.45
N LYS A 189 -10.39 -4.34 8.66
CA LYS A 189 -10.74 -4.14 7.25
C LYS A 189 -10.60 -5.40 6.38
N LEU A 190 -9.64 -6.27 6.70
CA LEU A 190 -9.39 -7.52 5.97
C LEU A 190 -9.94 -8.76 6.69
N SER A 191 -10.52 -8.61 7.89
CA SER A 191 -10.93 -9.73 8.74
C SER A 191 -11.96 -10.64 8.07
N ARG A 192 -12.98 -10.08 7.40
CA ARG A 192 -13.98 -10.87 6.66
C ARG A 192 -13.35 -11.66 5.50
N ARG A 193 -12.51 -11.00 4.69
CA ARG A 193 -11.82 -11.65 3.56
C ARG A 193 -10.89 -12.77 4.02
N HIS A 194 -10.11 -12.52 5.08
CA HIS A 194 -9.24 -13.54 5.66
C HIS A 194 -10.05 -14.66 6.32
N ARG A 195 -11.22 -14.39 6.91
CA ARG A 195 -12.12 -15.43 7.42
C ARG A 195 -12.63 -16.33 6.28
N HIS A 196 -13.15 -15.73 5.21
CA HIS A 196 -13.64 -16.48 4.06
C HIS A 196 -12.54 -17.30 3.37
N LEU A 197 -11.33 -16.74 3.21
CA LEU A 197 -10.18 -17.48 2.68
C LEU A 197 -9.83 -18.70 3.55
N ARG A 198 -9.96 -18.59 4.86
CA ARG A 198 -9.68 -19.68 5.81
C ARG A 198 -10.76 -20.77 5.77
N GLU A 199 -12.03 -20.37 5.68
CA GLU A 199 -13.16 -21.29 5.51
C GLU A 199 -13.00 -22.11 4.23
N LEU A 200 -12.74 -21.45 3.10
CA LEU A 200 -12.51 -22.13 1.83
C LEU A 200 -11.27 -23.04 1.87
N LEU A 201 -10.18 -22.60 2.51
CA LEU A 201 -9.00 -23.47 2.68
C LEU A 201 -9.35 -24.73 3.51
N ALA A 202 -10.16 -24.58 4.56
CA ALA A 202 -10.58 -25.70 5.39
C ALA A 202 -11.46 -26.70 4.62
N GLU A 203 -12.27 -26.24 3.66
CA GLU A 203 -13.04 -27.11 2.75
C GLU A 203 -12.16 -28.05 1.93
N HIS A 204 -10.91 -27.66 1.62
CA HIS A 204 -9.92 -28.51 0.95
C HIS A 204 -9.19 -29.47 1.91
N CYS A 205 -9.39 -29.35 3.22
CA CYS A 205 -8.67 -30.08 4.26
C CYS A 205 -9.60 -31.03 5.02
N LEU A 206 -9.99 -32.15 4.40
CA LEU A 206 -11.01 -33.07 4.95
C LEU A 206 -10.60 -33.76 6.27
N GLU A 207 -9.31 -34.04 6.49
CA GLU A 207 -8.83 -34.84 7.64
C GLU A 207 -8.25 -33.98 8.78
N ALA A 208 -7.67 -32.83 8.44
CA ALA A 208 -6.87 -32.01 9.35
C ALA A 208 -6.97 -30.52 8.98
N PRO A 209 -8.13 -29.87 9.18
CA PRO A 209 -8.25 -28.44 8.92
C PRO A 209 -7.24 -27.65 9.78
N PRO A 210 -6.59 -26.63 9.21
CA PRO A 210 -5.66 -25.80 9.97
C PRO A 210 -6.31 -25.13 11.18
N ILE A 211 -5.56 -25.06 12.27
CA ILE A 211 -5.97 -24.27 13.44
C ILE A 211 -5.64 -22.81 13.13
N HIS A 212 -6.60 -21.92 13.28
CA HIS A 212 -6.39 -20.50 13.03
C HIS A 212 -6.25 -19.75 14.35
N ILE A 213 -5.11 -19.08 14.54
CA ILE A 213 -4.82 -18.30 15.74
C ILE A 213 -4.69 -16.83 15.36
N PRO A 214 -5.77 -16.03 15.53
CA PRO A 214 -5.70 -14.60 15.32
C PRO A 214 -5.11 -13.90 16.54
N VAL A 215 -4.22 -12.95 16.28
CA VAL A 215 -3.65 -12.09 17.31
C VAL A 215 -3.88 -10.64 16.93
N SER A 216 -4.60 -9.94 17.77
CA SER A 216 -4.97 -8.54 17.56
C SER A 216 -4.01 -7.64 18.32
N ILE A 217 -3.33 -6.74 17.61
CA ILE A 217 -2.41 -5.76 18.21
C ILE A 217 -2.80 -4.38 17.72
N ASN A 218 -3.34 -3.59 18.63
CA ASN A 218 -3.81 -2.24 18.38
C ASN A 218 -3.11 -1.25 19.30
N LYS A 219 -3.14 0.02 18.90
CA LYS A 219 -2.56 1.14 19.64
C LYS A 219 -3.45 2.36 19.46
N ASP A 220 -3.32 3.32 20.37
CA ASP A 220 -4.03 4.59 20.26
C ASP A 220 -3.75 5.28 18.92
N LYS A 221 -4.79 5.91 18.35
CA LYS A 221 -4.73 6.54 17.02
C LYS A 221 -3.58 7.56 16.89
N VAL A 222 -3.24 8.27 17.97
CA VAL A 222 -2.17 9.28 18.02
C VAL A 222 -0.77 8.70 17.73
N LEU A 223 -0.59 7.40 17.95
CA LEU A 223 0.64 6.64 17.68
C LEU A 223 0.70 6.12 16.23
N GLY A 224 -0.31 6.33 15.39
CA GLY A 224 -0.32 5.90 14.00
C GLY A 224 0.28 6.95 13.06
N ARG A 225 1.61 7.12 13.07
CA ARG A 225 2.30 8.19 12.30
C ARG A 225 3.19 7.67 11.18
N GLU A 226 3.54 6.39 11.21
CA GLU A 226 4.44 5.73 10.27
C GLU A 226 3.78 4.45 9.73
N TYR A 227 3.69 4.33 8.40
CA TYR A 227 2.93 3.28 7.72
C TYR A 227 3.79 2.11 7.24
N THR A 228 5.13 2.24 7.24
CA THR A 228 6.03 1.23 6.66
C THR A 228 6.13 -0.09 7.42
N GLN A 229 5.85 -0.11 8.73
CA GLN A 229 5.75 -1.32 9.57
C GLN A 229 6.94 -2.29 9.42
N ARG A 230 8.17 -1.76 9.38
CA ARG A 230 9.40 -2.51 9.07
C ARG A 230 9.72 -3.58 10.11
N THR A 231 9.28 -3.43 11.35
CA THR A 231 9.52 -4.41 12.42
C THR A 231 8.40 -5.44 12.58
N ARG A 232 7.39 -5.43 11.69
CA ARG A 232 6.23 -6.34 11.77
C ARG A 232 6.62 -7.82 11.72
N SER A 233 7.66 -8.20 10.96
CA SER A 233 8.11 -9.60 10.91
C SER A 233 8.72 -10.09 12.22
N PHE A 234 9.38 -9.22 12.98
CA PHE A 234 9.88 -9.55 14.31
C PHE A 234 8.72 -9.83 15.28
N LEU A 235 7.67 -9.01 15.22
CA LEU A 235 6.44 -9.28 15.97
C LEU A 235 5.80 -10.61 15.59
N TYR A 236 5.67 -10.88 14.29
CA TYR A 236 5.16 -12.14 13.77
C TYR A 236 5.99 -13.34 14.26
N ALA A 237 7.32 -13.25 14.21
CA ALA A 237 8.23 -14.28 14.71
C ALA A 237 8.07 -14.51 16.22
N ALA A 238 8.00 -13.45 17.02
CA ALA A 238 7.81 -13.54 18.47
C ALA A 238 6.46 -14.18 18.84
N LEU A 239 5.38 -13.79 18.16
CA LEU A 239 4.05 -14.38 18.31
C LEU A 239 4.05 -15.87 17.99
N ALA A 240 4.51 -16.23 16.79
CA ALA A 240 4.54 -17.61 16.33
C ALA A 240 5.46 -18.47 17.21
N ALA A 241 6.60 -17.95 17.65
CA ALA A 241 7.51 -18.71 18.51
C ALA A 241 6.91 -18.93 19.90
N THR A 242 6.21 -17.93 20.46
CA THR A 242 5.50 -18.05 21.74
C THR A 242 4.41 -19.12 21.65
N ILE A 243 3.62 -19.10 20.58
CA ILE A 243 2.60 -20.11 20.28
C ILE A 243 3.23 -21.50 20.07
N ALA A 244 4.32 -21.59 19.31
CA ALA A 244 5.06 -22.85 19.14
C ALA A 244 5.52 -23.42 20.49
N ARG A 245 6.00 -22.57 21.42
CA ARG A 245 6.36 -23.01 22.77
C ARG A 245 5.16 -23.48 23.58
N MET A 246 3.98 -22.85 23.46
CA MET A 246 2.74 -23.31 24.10
C MET A 246 2.35 -24.73 23.64
N PHE A 247 2.67 -25.07 22.38
CA PHE A 247 2.47 -26.39 21.79
C PHE A 247 3.61 -27.38 22.03
N GLY A 248 4.64 -27.00 22.79
CA GLY A 248 5.84 -27.80 23.01
C GLY A 248 6.82 -27.83 21.83
N LEU A 249 6.50 -27.17 20.71
CA LEU A 249 7.30 -27.11 19.49
C LEU A 249 8.50 -26.16 19.64
N SER A 250 9.47 -26.30 18.74
CA SER A 250 10.67 -25.46 18.67
C SER A 250 11.00 -25.06 17.23
N ARG A 251 9.97 -24.89 16.42
CA ARG A 251 10.09 -24.46 15.02
C ARG A 251 8.92 -23.59 14.59
N ILE A 252 9.19 -22.65 13.70
CA ILE A 252 8.18 -21.82 12.99
C ILE A 252 8.55 -21.70 11.51
N LYS A 253 7.56 -21.51 10.64
CA LYS A 253 7.76 -21.40 9.18
C LYS A 253 7.22 -20.10 8.61
N PHE A 254 8.06 -19.39 7.86
CA PHE A 254 7.72 -18.25 7.02
C PHE A 254 7.60 -18.68 5.56
N TYR A 255 6.51 -18.30 4.89
CA TYR A 255 6.34 -18.52 3.46
C TYR A 255 6.36 -17.19 2.72
N GLU A 256 7.49 -16.93 2.07
CA GLU A 256 7.71 -15.87 1.11
C GLU A 256 8.66 -16.43 0.04
N ASN A 257 8.38 -16.12 -1.21
CA ASN A 257 9.21 -16.55 -2.33
C ASN A 257 10.63 -15.98 -2.23
N GLY A 258 11.56 -16.65 -2.91
CA GLY A 258 12.98 -16.32 -2.87
C GLY A 258 13.32 -14.93 -3.40
N VAL A 259 12.67 -14.49 -4.49
CA VAL A 259 12.98 -13.20 -5.13
C VAL A 259 12.73 -12.05 -4.16
N VAL A 260 11.60 -12.07 -3.47
CA VAL A 260 11.26 -11.09 -2.44
C VAL A 260 12.15 -11.26 -1.19
N SER A 261 12.42 -12.51 -0.78
CA SER A 261 13.23 -12.77 0.43
C SER A 261 14.69 -12.32 0.28
N PHE A 262 15.33 -12.57 -0.86
CA PHE A 262 16.69 -12.10 -1.13
C PHE A 262 16.75 -10.59 -1.33
N ASN A 263 15.64 -9.97 -1.75
CA ASN A 263 15.45 -8.52 -1.77
C ASN A 263 16.55 -7.77 -2.53
N LEU A 264 16.93 -8.28 -3.71
CA LEU A 264 17.89 -7.60 -4.58
C LEU A 264 17.25 -6.33 -5.17
N PRO A 265 17.99 -5.21 -5.28
CA PRO A 265 17.41 -3.93 -5.69
C PRO A 265 16.92 -3.98 -7.15
N PRO A 266 15.64 -3.68 -7.42
CA PRO A 266 15.11 -3.65 -8.79
C PRO A 266 15.61 -2.42 -9.58
N SER A 267 16.18 -1.41 -8.92
CA SER A 267 16.97 -0.35 -9.56
C SER A 267 17.91 0.32 -8.56
N ALA A 268 18.91 1.04 -9.08
CA ALA A 268 19.82 1.86 -8.26
C ALA A 268 19.10 2.97 -7.45
N GLN A 269 17.88 3.33 -7.83
CA GLN A 269 17.05 4.32 -7.10
C GLN A 269 16.17 3.68 -6.00
N VAL A 270 16.05 2.36 -6.02
CA VAL A 270 15.39 1.55 -4.97
C VAL A 270 16.46 0.77 -4.21
N VAL A 271 17.45 1.49 -3.69
CA VAL A 271 18.54 0.92 -2.87
C VAL A 271 18.29 1.22 -1.39
N GLY A 272 18.50 0.21 -0.54
CA GLY A 272 18.41 0.32 0.92
C GLY A 272 16.98 0.42 1.47
N ALA A 273 16.84 1.11 2.61
CA ALA A 273 15.67 1.77 3.19
C ALA A 273 14.26 1.46 2.65
N ARG A 274 14.04 1.57 1.32
CA ARG A 274 12.74 1.47 0.67
C ARG A 274 12.23 0.03 0.45
N ALA A 275 13.09 -0.98 0.49
CA ALA A 275 12.69 -2.39 0.31
C ALA A 275 12.70 -3.19 1.63
N THR A 276 11.64 -3.95 1.93
CA THR A 276 11.44 -4.61 3.24
C THR A 276 12.23 -5.91 3.34
N ARG A 277 13.02 -6.10 4.41
CA ARG A 277 13.84 -7.32 4.64
C ARG A 277 13.14 -8.38 5.50
N THR A 278 11.82 -8.46 5.40
CA THR A 278 10.90 -9.24 6.25
C THR A 278 11.36 -10.68 6.48
N THR A 279 11.74 -11.39 5.41
CA THR A 279 12.16 -12.80 5.40
C THR A 279 13.59 -12.99 4.87
N HIS A 280 14.39 -11.94 4.88
CA HIS A 280 15.77 -12.02 4.39
C HIS A 280 16.57 -13.04 5.21
N PRO A 281 17.42 -13.90 4.59
CA PRO A 281 18.13 -14.96 5.32
C PRO A 281 18.90 -14.50 6.56
N GLN A 282 19.54 -13.33 6.50
CA GLN A 282 20.19 -12.72 7.68
C GLN A 282 19.22 -12.44 8.84
N VAL A 283 18.00 -11.94 8.54
CA VAL A 283 16.96 -11.69 9.56
C VAL A 283 16.44 -13.01 10.12
N ILE A 284 16.18 -14.00 9.26
CA ILE A 284 15.70 -15.32 9.66
C ILE A 284 16.71 -16.01 10.60
N ASN A 285 18.00 -15.93 10.28
CA ASN A 285 19.06 -16.44 11.15
C ASN A 285 19.14 -15.67 12.48
N GLY A 286 18.95 -14.35 12.45
CA GLY A 286 18.85 -13.53 13.65
C GLY A 286 17.68 -13.93 14.55
N PHE A 287 16.50 -14.18 13.96
CA PHE A 287 15.35 -14.72 14.69
C PHE A 287 15.66 -16.10 15.29
N ALA A 288 16.21 -17.03 14.50
CA ALA A 288 16.57 -18.36 14.98
C ALA A 288 17.57 -18.31 16.15
N ALA A 289 18.56 -17.41 16.10
CA ALA A 289 19.53 -17.20 17.16
C ALA A 289 18.88 -16.67 18.45
N LEU A 290 18.05 -15.63 18.34
CA LEU A 290 17.32 -15.06 19.49
C LEU A 290 16.37 -16.06 20.12
N LEU A 291 15.59 -16.77 19.30
CA LEU A 291 14.63 -17.77 19.76
C LEU A 291 15.31 -18.99 20.39
N SER A 292 16.45 -19.42 19.84
CA SER A 292 17.24 -20.51 20.43
C SER A 292 17.81 -20.10 21.79
N ALA A 293 18.31 -18.87 21.92
CA ALA A 293 18.80 -18.33 23.18
C ALA A 293 17.68 -18.24 24.22
N ALA A 294 16.51 -17.71 23.85
CA ALA A 294 15.35 -17.61 24.73
C ALA A 294 14.82 -18.98 25.17
N ALA A 295 14.82 -19.97 24.26
CA ALA A 295 14.39 -21.34 24.55
C ALA A 295 15.41 -22.17 25.35
N GLY A 296 16.68 -21.77 25.39
CA GLY A 296 17.75 -22.58 25.97
C GLY A 296 18.07 -23.87 25.19
N LYS A 297 17.53 -24.00 23.97
CA LYS A 297 17.72 -25.14 23.07
C LYS A 297 17.55 -24.67 21.62
N ARG A 298 17.95 -25.50 20.65
CA ARG A 298 17.81 -25.17 19.23
C ARG A 298 16.34 -24.87 18.89
N PHE A 299 16.11 -23.73 18.25
CA PHE A 299 14.82 -23.31 17.71
C PHE A 299 14.99 -22.95 16.23
N SER A 300 14.24 -23.58 15.32
CA SER A 300 14.33 -23.30 13.88
C SER A 300 13.33 -22.25 13.41
N VAL A 301 13.77 -21.41 12.47
CA VAL A 301 12.93 -20.50 11.70
C VAL A 301 13.18 -20.82 10.24
N GLU A 302 12.17 -21.37 9.57
CA GLU A 302 12.34 -21.97 8.25
C GLU A 302 11.65 -21.11 7.17
N THR A 303 12.25 -21.09 5.97
CA THR A 303 11.70 -20.40 4.79
C THR A 303 11.60 -21.36 3.59
N PRO A 304 10.60 -22.27 3.56
CA PRO A 304 10.55 -23.35 2.56
C PRO A 304 10.50 -22.85 1.11
N PHE A 305 9.97 -21.65 0.87
CA PHE A 305 9.85 -21.03 -0.45
C PHE A 305 11.05 -20.18 -0.87
N LEU A 306 12.16 -20.20 -0.12
CA LEU A 306 13.37 -19.42 -0.41
C LEU A 306 13.93 -19.65 -1.83
N TRP A 307 13.68 -20.82 -2.41
CA TRP A 307 14.17 -21.18 -3.76
C TRP A 307 13.09 -21.23 -4.83
N LEU A 308 11.87 -20.77 -4.52
CA LEU A 308 10.77 -20.68 -5.45
C LEU A 308 10.55 -19.24 -5.91
N THR A 309 10.13 -19.05 -7.16
CA THR A 309 9.56 -17.79 -7.64
C THR A 309 8.09 -17.69 -7.23
N LYS A 310 7.54 -16.47 -7.19
CA LYS A 310 6.11 -16.29 -6.90
C LYS A 310 5.22 -17.01 -7.94
N ALA A 311 5.63 -17.09 -9.21
CA ALA A 311 4.88 -17.85 -10.22
C ALA A 311 4.90 -19.37 -9.95
N GLU A 312 6.01 -19.91 -9.42
CA GLU A 312 6.08 -21.31 -8.99
C GLU A 312 5.17 -21.56 -7.77
N VAL A 313 5.09 -20.62 -6.83
CA VAL A 313 4.13 -20.69 -5.72
C VAL A 313 2.68 -20.65 -6.21
N VAL A 314 2.36 -19.81 -7.20
CA VAL A 314 1.03 -19.77 -7.83
C VAL A 314 0.70 -21.11 -8.51
N LYS A 315 1.66 -21.71 -9.22
CA LYS A 315 1.50 -23.05 -9.82
C LYS A 315 1.32 -24.15 -8.78
N LEU A 316 1.98 -24.05 -7.63
CA LEU A 316 1.80 -24.96 -6.50
C LEU A 316 0.36 -24.91 -5.97
N ILE A 317 -0.19 -23.71 -5.77
CA ILE A 317 -1.59 -23.53 -5.35
C ILE A 317 -2.55 -24.18 -6.36
N ALA A 318 -2.32 -23.96 -7.65
CA ALA A 318 -3.15 -24.54 -8.70
C ALA A 318 -3.02 -26.05 -8.82
N GLY A 319 -1.79 -26.58 -8.70
CA GLY A 319 -1.55 -28.03 -8.71
C GLY A 319 -2.22 -28.76 -7.55
N ALA A 320 -2.48 -28.06 -6.44
CA ALA A 320 -3.24 -28.58 -5.31
C ALA A 320 -4.77 -28.44 -5.46
N GLY A 321 -5.27 -27.88 -6.57
CA GLY A 321 -6.70 -27.68 -6.80
C GLY A 321 -7.31 -26.48 -6.06
N CYS A 322 -6.49 -25.54 -5.58
CA CYS A 322 -6.92 -24.40 -4.77
C CYS A 322 -6.85 -23.05 -5.52
N SER A 323 -6.93 -23.06 -6.85
CA SER A 323 -6.77 -21.85 -7.68
C SER A 323 -7.79 -20.76 -7.34
N GLU A 324 -9.03 -21.12 -7.00
CA GLU A 324 -10.10 -20.20 -6.63
C GLU A 324 -9.82 -19.41 -5.35
N LEU A 325 -8.91 -19.89 -4.49
CA LEU A 325 -8.48 -19.17 -3.28
C LEU A 325 -7.64 -17.93 -3.61
N ILE A 326 -6.96 -17.90 -4.77
CA ILE A 326 -6.04 -16.83 -5.17
C ILE A 326 -6.73 -15.47 -5.10
N LYS A 327 -7.98 -15.35 -5.60
CA LYS A 327 -8.72 -14.09 -5.64
C LYS A 327 -8.96 -13.50 -4.25
N TYR A 328 -8.98 -14.29 -3.18
CA TYR A 328 -9.24 -13.82 -1.82
C TYR A 328 -7.97 -13.41 -1.06
N THR A 329 -6.79 -13.67 -1.60
CA THR A 329 -5.54 -13.21 -0.98
C THR A 329 -5.29 -11.71 -1.22
N THR A 330 -4.52 -11.07 -0.35
CA THR A 330 -4.16 -9.64 -0.44
C THR A 330 -2.65 -9.46 -0.33
N SER A 331 -1.99 -9.03 -1.41
CA SER A 331 -0.53 -8.82 -1.43
C SER A 331 -0.14 -7.33 -1.35
N CYS A 332 -1.11 -6.43 -1.49
CA CYS A 332 -0.88 -4.98 -1.56
C CYS A 332 -0.27 -4.42 -0.26
N THR A 333 0.74 -3.55 -0.38
CA THR A 333 1.33 -2.83 0.76
C THR A 333 0.54 -1.57 1.16
N HIS A 334 -0.25 -1.00 0.24
CA HIS A 334 -1.05 0.20 0.48
C HIS A 334 -2.43 -0.16 1.05
N THR A 335 -2.49 -0.89 2.16
CA THR A 335 -3.75 -1.41 2.73
C THR A 335 -4.71 -0.30 3.19
N TRP A 336 -4.23 0.93 3.34
CA TRP A 336 -5.09 2.11 3.62
C TRP A 336 -5.88 2.55 2.37
N GLU A 337 -5.32 2.38 1.17
CA GLU A 337 -5.93 2.80 -0.10
C GLU A 337 -6.91 1.78 -0.69
N ILE A 338 -6.82 0.49 -0.34
CA ILE A 338 -7.65 -0.56 -0.94
C ILE A 338 -9.14 -0.43 -0.56
N THR A 339 -10.03 -0.97 -1.38
CA THR A 339 -11.47 -1.07 -1.10
C THR A 339 -11.91 -2.54 -1.15
N ASN A 340 -13.17 -2.84 -0.80
CA ASN A 340 -13.69 -4.21 -0.91
C ASN A 340 -13.68 -4.71 -2.37
N LEU A 341 -13.87 -3.80 -3.33
CA LEU A 341 -13.82 -4.08 -4.77
C LEU A 341 -12.37 -4.12 -5.26
N GLN A 342 -11.60 -3.05 -5.00
CA GLN A 342 -10.21 -2.90 -5.44
C GLN A 342 -9.24 -3.22 -4.30
N THR A 343 -8.96 -4.50 -4.15
CA THR A 343 -8.10 -5.04 -3.09
C THR A 343 -6.60 -4.85 -3.34
N HIS A 344 -6.23 -4.41 -4.54
CA HIS A 344 -4.85 -4.16 -4.94
C HIS A 344 -4.73 -2.79 -5.60
N CYS A 345 -3.69 -2.01 -5.24
CA CYS A 345 -3.49 -0.71 -5.87
C CYS A 345 -2.96 -0.82 -7.32
N GLY A 346 -2.32 -1.93 -7.69
CA GLY A 346 -1.66 -2.08 -9.00
C GLY A 346 -0.34 -1.30 -9.16
N ASP A 347 0.01 -0.43 -8.21
CA ASP A 347 1.21 0.44 -8.27
C ASP A 347 2.40 -0.03 -7.43
N CYS A 348 2.15 -0.66 -6.28
CA CYS A 348 3.23 -1.10 -5.41
C CYS A 348 3.95 -2.33 -6.00
N SER A 349 5.21 -2.51 -5.63
CA SER A 349 6.04 -3.63 -6.11
C SER A 349 5.41 -5.00 -5.84
N GLN A 350 4.71 -5.17 -4.72
CA GLN A 350 4.02 -6.43 -4.38
C GLN A 350 2.81 -6.70 -5.30
N CYS A 351 2.09 -5.67 -5.74
CA CYS A 351 1.01 -5.82 -6.72
C CYS A 351 1.57 -6.16 -8.10
N ILE A 352 2.67 -5.49 -8.51
CA ILE A 352 3.34 -5.74 -9.79
C ILE A 352 3.85 -7.19 -9.84
N ASP A 353 4.58 -7.62 -8.81
CA ASP A 353 5.14 -8.96 -8.72
C ASP A 353 4.05 -10.05 -8.68
N ARG A 354 2.99 -9.85 -7.88
CA ARG A 354 1.81 -10.72 -7.88
C ARG A 354 1.23 -10.86 -9.28
N ARG A 355 0.98 -9.75 -9.96
CA ARG A 355 0.25 -9.77 -11.24
C ARG A 355 1.08 -10.42 -12.34
N PHE A 356 2.39 -10.16 -12.40
CA PHE A 356 3.29 -10.91 -13.27
C PHE A 356 3.31 -12.40 -12.95
N ALA A 357 3.39 -12.78 -11.67
CA ALA A 357 3.41 -14.17 -11.25
C ALA A 357 2.15 -14.94 -11.68
N VAL A 358 0.97 -14.34 -11.52
CA VAL A 358 -0.30 -14.95 -11.92
C VAL A 358 -0.40 -15.09 -13.45
N LEU A 359 -0.01 -14.06 -14.20
CA LEU A 359 0.01 -14.11 -15.67
C LEU A 359 1.01 -15.15 -16.19
N ALA A 360 2.19 -15.24 -15.57
CA ALA A 360 3.20 -16.24 -15.93
C ALA A 360 2.77 -17.68 -15.59
N ALA A 361 1.85 -17.84 -14.65
CA ALA A 361 1.24 -19.12 -14.31
C ALA A 361 0.01 -19.46 -15.18
N GLY A 362 -0.51 -18.52 -15.98
CA GLY A 362 -1.72 -18.71 -16.78
C GLY A 362 -2.99 -18.82 -15.94
N LEU A 363 -3.04 -18.14 -14.79
CA LEU A 363 -4.17 -18.18 -13.85
C LEU A 363 -4.90 -16.82 -13.73
N GLU A 364 -4.88 -15.99 -14.77
CA GLU A 364 -5.53 -14.68 -14.76
C GLU A 364 -7.04 -14.75 -14.47
N ALA A 365 -7.69 -15.88 -14.79
CA ALA A 365 -9.10 -16.11 -14.47
C ALA A 365 -9.38 -16.19 -12.96
N HIS A 366 -8.37 -16.53 -12.16
CA HIS A 366 -8.45 -16.66 -10.71
C HIS A 366 -7.93 -15.42 -9.95
N ASP A 367 -7.51 -14.38 -10.67
CA ASP A 367 -7.07 -13.11 -10.12
C ASP A 367 -7.74 -11.98 -10.93
N PRO A 368 -8.99 -11.59 -10.59
CA PRO A 368 -9.76 -10.66 -11.40
C PRO A 368 -9.04 -9.32 -11.61
N LYS A 369 -9.04 -8.80 -12.84
CA LYS A 369 -8.40 -7.51 -13.15
C LYS A 369 -9.05 -6.35 -12.38
N GLU A 370 -10.35 -6.45 -12.11
CA GLU A 370 -11.16 -5.47 -11.39
C GLU A 370 -10.74 -5.33 -9.91
N ALA A 371 -10.02 -6.33 -9.39
CA ALA A 371 -9.43 -6.27 -8.06
C ALA A 371 -8.27 -5.26 -7.97
N TYR A 372 -7.74 -4.80 -9.12
CA TYR A 372 -6.65 -3.84 -9.21
C TYR A 372 -7.20 -2.45 -9.58
N LYS A 373 -6.69 -1.40 -8.91
CA LYS A 373 -6.98 -0.01 -9.31
C LYS A 373 -6.35 0.39 -10.64
N VAL A 374 -5.17 -0.18 -10.90
CA VAL A 374 -4.38 0.05 -12.10
C VAL A 374 -4.00 -1.33 -12.65
N ASP A 375 -4.48 -1.67 -13.83
CA ASP A 375 -4.05 -2.88 -14.53
C ASP A 375 -2.53 -2.83 -14.81
N LEU A 376 -1.89 -3.99 -14.74
CA LEU A 376 -0.44 -4.07 -14.92
C LEU A 376 0.00 -3.70 -16.35
N LEU A 377 -0.76 -4.13 -17.36
CA LEU A 377 -0.31 -4.17 -18.74
C LEU A 377 -0.69 -2.89 -19.49
N VAL A 378 -1.96 -2.48 -19.40
CA VAL A 378 -2.55 -1.50 -20.34
C VAL A 378 -2.98 -0.19 -19.71
N ASP A 379 -3.14 -0.11 -18.40
CA ASP A 379 -3.62 1.11 -17.75
C ASP A 379 -2.50 2.16 -17.62
N GLU A 380 -2.93 3.43 -17.65
CA GLU A 380 -2.06 4.58 -17.48
C GLU A 380 -1.48 4.63 -16.07
N ARG A 381 -0.20 5.02 -15.96
CA ARG A 381 0.45 5.30 -14.67
C ARG A 381 0.81 6.76 -14.56
N ALA A 382 0.42 7.36 -13.44
CA ALA A 382 0.80 8.71 -13.09
C ALA A 382 2.33 8.84 -13.00
N GLU A 383 2.82 10.05 -13.29
CA GLU A 383 4.24 10.37 -13.14
C GLU A 383 4.70 10.20 -11.68
N GLY A 384 5.94 9.76 -11.50
CA GLY A 384 6.55 9.55 -10.19
C GLY A 384 6.80 8.08 -9.86
N ALA A 385 6.74 7.75 -8.57
CA ALA A 385 7.25 6.49 -8.02
C ALA A 385 6.64 5.23 -8.64
N ALA A 386 5.33 5.22 -8.94
CA ALA A 386 4.64 4.08 -9.52
C ALA A 386 5.15 3.74 -10.92
N ARG A 387 5.27 4.75 -11.80
CA ARG A 387 5.81 4.58 -13.16
C ARG A 387 7.28 4.16 -13.12
N THR A 388 8.10 4.80 -12.28
CA THR A 388 9.52 4.45 -12.13
C THR A 388 9.68 3.01 -11.64
N MET A 389 8.86 2.58 -10.66
CA MET A 389 8.89 1.21 -10.14
C MET A 389 8.58 0.19 -11.24
N LEU A 390 7.51 0.40 -12.01
CA LEU A 390 7.14 -0.51 -13.09
C LEU A 390 8.24 -0.60 -14.16
N ALA A 391 8.73 0.54 -14.64
CA ALA A 391 9.76 0.59 -15.68
C ALA A 391 11.06 -0.08 -15.19
N ALA A 392 11.49 0.22 -13.97
CA ALA A 392 12.64 -0.41 -13.34
C ALA A 392 12.49 -1.93 -13.20
N TYR A 393 11.31 -2.39 -12.79
CA TYR A 393 11.02 -3.81 -12.62
C TYR A 393 11.12 -4.55 -13.96
N ALA A 394 10.48 -4.03 -15.02
CA ALA A 394 10.52 -4.62 -16.35
C ALA A 394 11.93 -4.60 -16.96
N GLU A 395 12.64 -3.47 -16.85
CA GLU A 395 14.01 -3.34 -17.37
C GLU A 395 14.98 -4.28 -16.65
N THR A 396 14.89 -4.38 -15.33
CA THR A 396 15.73 -5.30 -14.56
C THR A 396 15.46 -6.75 -14.93
N ALA A 397 14.20 -7.17 -15.08
CA ALA A 397 13.89 -8.51 -15.57
C ALA A 397 14.48 -8.75 -16.96
N SER A 398 14.34 -7.80 -17.88
CA SER A 398 14.88 -7.88 -19.24
C SER A 398 16.41 -8.02 -19.29
N GLN A 399 17.10 -7.34 -18.37
CA GLN A 399 18.56 -7.40 -18.24
C GLN A 399 19.00 -8.73 -17.58
N VAL A 400 18.41 -9.11 -16.45
CA VAL A 400 18.75 -10.35 -15.72
C VAL A 400 18.52 -11.59 -16.58
N ALA A 401 17.47 -11.62 -17.41
CA ALA A 401 17.20 -12.74 -18.32
C ALA A 401 18.36 -13.01 -19.31
N ARG A 402 19.19 -11.99 -19.59
CA ARG A 402 20.31 -12.04 -20.54
C ARG A 402 21.69 -12.13 -19.87
N MET A 403 21.77 -11.96 -18.55
CA MET A 403 23.04 -11.96 -17.83
C MET A 403 23.61 -13.37 -17.66
N SER A 404 24.93 -13.48 -17.76
CA SER A 404 25.70 -14.59 -17.22
C SER A 404 25.74 -14.54 -15.67
N PRO A 405 26.09 -15.66 -14.99
CA PRO A 405 26.29 -15.64 -13.54
C PRO A 405 27.31 -14.59 -13.08
N VAL A 406 28.41 -14.42 -13.82
CA VAL A 406 29.47 -13.47 -13.47
C VAL A 406 28.96 -12.03 -13.51
N GLU A 407 28.25 -11.64 -14.56
CA GLU A 407 27.64 -10.31 -14.69
C GLU A 407 26.59 -10.05 -13.61
N PHE A 408 25.80 -11.07 -13.26
CA PHE A 408 24.81 -10.99 -12.19
C PHE A 408 25.46 -10.65 -10.85
N PHE A 409 26.50 -11.39 -10.44
CA PHE A 409 27.18 -11.13 -9.17
C PHE A 409 28.04 -9.85 -9.19
N ALA A 410 28.54 -9.43 -10.35
CA ALA A 410 29.22 -8.15 -10.50
C ALA A 410 28.25 -6.96 -10.29
N ARG A 411 27.00 -7.10 -10.75
CA ARG A 411 25.97 -6.08 -10.59
C ARG A 411 25.36 -6.07 -9.18
N TYR A 412 25.04 -7.24 -8.65
CA TYR A 412 24.34 -7.40 -7.38
C TYR A 412 25.31 -7.84 -6.28
N GLY A 413 26.10 -6.92 -5.73
CA GLY A 413 27.04 -7.23 -4.64
C GLY A 413 26.34 -7.77 -3.38
N GLU A 414 25.07 -7.42 -3.17
CA GLU A 414 24.20 -7.96 -2.13
C GLU A 414 23.96 -9.47 -2.28
N ALA A 415 23.93 -9.97 -3.53
CA ALA A 415 23.76 -11.38 -3.82
C ALA A 415 24.92 -12.20 -3.21
N SER A 416 26.15 -11.70 -3.25
CA SER A 416 27.29 -12.36 -2.60
C SER A 416 27.22 -12.27 -1.07
N ARG A 417 26.73 -11.15 -0.54
CA ARG A 417 26.63 -10.93 0.93
C ARG A 417 25.60 -11.85 1.57
N VAL A 418 24.51 -12.19 0.88
CA VAL A 418 23.46 -13.05 1.45
C VAL A 418 23.87 -14.53 1.52
N LEU A 419 24.81 -14.98 0.68
CA LEU A 419 25.23 -16.40 0.64
C LEU A 419 25.77 -16.91 1.98
N ARG A 420 26.39 -16.05 2.79
CA ARG A 420 26.89 -16.40 4.14
C ARG A 420 25.77 -16.71 5.15
N HIS A 421 24.52 -16.42 4.78
CA HIS A 421 23.34 -16.60 5.62
C HIS A 421 22.42 -17.70 5.09
N VAL A 422 22.86 -18.48 4.11
CA VAL A 422 22.08 -19.54 3.49
C VAL A 422 22.84 -20.86 3.65
N ASP A 423 22.11 -21.95 3.87
CA ASP A 423 22.71 -23.28 4.03
C ASP A 423 23.34 -23.79 2.72
N GLY A 424 24.47 -24.48 2.83
CA GLY A 424 25.20 -25.10 1.72
C GLY A 424 26.52 -24.41 1.40
N SER A 425 27.19 -24.86 0.33
CA SER A 425 28.41 -24.19 -0.15
C SER A 425 28.06 -22.88 -0.86
N ALA A 426 28.92 -21.87 -0.75
CA ALA A 426 28.74 -20.58 -1.40
C ALA A 426 28.51 -20.72 -2.91
N ASP A 427 29.23 -21.63 -3.58
CA ASP A 427 29.07 -21.90 -5.01
C ASP A 427 27.68 -22.46 -5.34
N SER A 428 27.24 -23.48 -4.58
CA SER A 428 25.92 -24.10 -4.81
C SER A 428 24.76 -23.15 -4.52
N ALA A 429 24.86 -22.36 -3.44
CA ALA A 429 23.87 -21.37 -3.05
C ALA A 429 23.87 -20.21 -4.05
N GLY A 430 25.04 -19.79 -4.52
CA GLY A 430 25.21 -18.75 -5.54
C GLY A 430 24.56 -19.14 -6.86
N LEU A 431 24.77 -20.37 -7.32
CA LEU A 431 24.12 -20.86 -8.52
C LEU A 431 22.59 -20.93 -8.37
N LYS A 432 22.08 -21.45 -7.26
CA LYS A 432 20.63 -21.48 -6.98
C LYS A 432 20.02 -20.08 -6.94
N LEU A 433 20.72 -19.11 -6.35
CA LEU A 433 20.29 -17.71 -6.27
C LEU A 433 20.20 -17.08 -7.66
N TYR A 434 21.23 -17.27 -8.49
CA TYR A 434 21.23 -16.80 -9.88
C TYR A 434 20.09 -17.45 -10.69
N GLU A 435 19.96 -18.78 -10.63
CA GLU A 435 18.95 -19.51 -11.37
C GLU A 435 17.52 -19.11 -10.96
N LEU A 436 17.28 -18.86 -9.67
CA LEU A 436 16.01 -18.32 -9.18
C LEU A 436 15.67 -16.98 -9.85
N HIS A 437 16.60 -16.02 -9.84
CA HIS A 437 16.38 -14.69 -10.43
C HIS A 437 16.27 -14.76 -11.95
N LYS A 438 17.01 -15.65 -12.61
CA LYS A 438 16.91 -15.90 -14.05
C LYS A 438 15.57 -16.49 -14.43
N ARG A 439 15.06 -17.49 -13.70
CA ARG A 439 13.71 -18.05 -13.91
C ARG A 439 12.63 -16.98 -13.73
N HIS A 440 12.74 -16.18 -12.67
CA HIS A 440 11.80 -15.08 -12.44
C HIS A 440 11.83 -14.03 -13.56
N ALA A 441 13.04 -13.60 -13.96
CA ALA A 441 13.22 -12.67 -15.07
C ALA A 441 12.62 -13.20 -16.37
N GLN A 442 12.84 -14.48 -16.68
CA GLN A 442 12.26 -15.15 -17.84
C GLN A 442 10.72 -15.11 -17.78
N GLN A 443 10.12 -15.49 -16.64
CA GLN A 443 8.67 -15.45 -16.41
C GLN A 443 8.08 -14.06 -16.68
N VAL A 444 8.71 -13.00 -16.16
CA VAL A 444 8.29 -11.61 -16.39
C VAL A 444 8.40 -11.24 -17.88
N THR A 445 9.54 -11.52 -18.51
CA THR A 445 9.75 -11.17 -19.92
C THR A 445 8.82 -11.93 -20.87
N ASP A 446 8.45 -13.16 -20.56
CA ASP A 446 7.53 -13.95 -21.38
C ASP A 446 6.09 -13.44 -21.27
N VAL A 447 5.66 -12.98 -20.08
CA VAL A 447 4.40 -12.25 -19.93
C VAL A 447 4.39 -10.99 -20.78
N ILE A 448 5.48 -10.21 -20.77
CA ILE A 448 5.60 -8.99 -21.57
C ILE A 448 5.53 -9.31 -23.07
N LYS A 449 6.28 -10.31 -23.55
CA LYS A 449 6.25 -10.73 -24.96
C LYS A 449 4.85 -11.17 -25.39
N ALA A 450 4.18 -11.99 -24.58
CA ALA A 450 2.83 -12.45 -24.86
C ALA A 450 1.83 -11.30 -24.90
N ALA A 451 1.97 -10.32 -23.99
CA ALA A 451 1.12 -9.14 -23.97
C ALA A 451 1.37 -8.22 -25.17
N ILE A 452 2.63 -8.01 -25.59
CA ILE A 452 2.97 -7.27 -26.82
C ILE A 452 2.34 -7.94 -28.04
N ALA A 453 2.45 -9.26 -28.16
CA ALA A 453 1.84 -10.01 -29.27
C ALA A 453 0.31 -9.85 -29.28
N ARG A 454 -0.34 -9.92 -28.11
CA ARG A 454 -1.79 -9.75 -27.96
C ARG A 454 -2.27 -8.34 -28.30
N HIS A 455 -1.46 -7.32 -28.00
CA HIS A 455 -1.80 -5.90 -28.20
C HIS A 455 -1.03 -5.25 -29.36
N ALA A 456 -0.52 -6.04 -30.30
CA ALA A 456 0.33 -5.53 -31.38
C ALA A 456 -0.35 -4.43 -32.20
N SER A 457 -1.64 -4.59 -32.52
CA SER A 457 -2.44 -3.59 -33.23
C SER A 457 -2.58 -2.30 -32.43
N ASP A 458 -2.87 -2.39 -31.13
CA ASP A 458 -3.06 -1.22 -30.26
C ASP A 458 -1.75 -0.44 -30.06
N ILE A 459 -0.62 -1.17 -29.96
CA ILE A 459 0.72 -0.59 -29.89
C ILE A 459 1.06 0.13 -31.20
N LEU A 460 0.82 -0.50 -32.35
CA LEU A 460 1.09 0.07 -33.67
C LEU A 460 0.26 1.34 -33.92
N GLN A 461 -1.02 1.30 -33.55
CA GLN A 461 -1.96 2.41 -33.72
C GLN A 461 -1.82 3.48 -32.62
N ARG A 462 -0.97 3.25 -31.61
CA ARG A 462 -0.78 4.13 -30.44
C ARG A 462 -2.08 4.44 -29.69
N THR A 463 -2.98 3.46 -29.58
CA THR A 463 -4.25 3.59 -28.86
C THR A 463 -4.11 3.31 -27.37
N LEU A 464 -3.04 2.62 -26.95
CA LEU A 464 -2.72 2.40 -25.54
C LEU A 464 -2.17 3.69 -24.88
N PRO A 465 -2.46 3.92 -23.58
CA PRO A 465 -1.90 5.04 -22.82
C PRO A 465 -0.36 5.05 -22.86
N PRO A 466 0.29 6.22 -23.07
CA PRO A 466 1.74 6.31 -23.27
C PRO A 466 2.58 5.89 -22.05
N THR A 467 1.98 5.83 -20.87
CA THR A 467 2.67 5.45 -19.62
C THR A 467 2.27 4.07 -19.11
N CYS A 468 1.51 3.29 -19.87
CA CYS A 468 1.27 1.87 -19.54
C CYS A 468 2.51 1.02 -19.80
N LEU A 469 2.58 -0.18 -19.20
CA LEU A 469 3.74 -1.07 -19.33
C LEU A 469 4.12 -1.35 -20.78
N LEU A 470 3.14 -1.68 -21.63
CA LEU A 470 3.41 -2.07 -23.01
C LEU A 470 4.01 -0.93 -23.82
N ARG A 471 3.54 0.31 -23.61
CA ARG A 471 4.13 1.49 -24.25
C ARG A 471 5.51 1.80 -23.68
N LEU A 472 5.71 1.71 -22.35
CA LEU A 472 7.01 1.96 -21.72
C LEU A 472 8.10 0.99 -22.21
N VAL A 473 7.76 -0.25 -22.51
CA VAL A 473 8.72 -1.25 -23.01
C VAL A 473 8.94 -1.13 -24.53
N CYS A 474 7.92 -0.77 -25.31
CA CYS A 474 8.03 -0.71 -26.78
C CYS A 474 8.56 0.64 -27.30
N ASP A 475 8.30 1.73 -26.59
CA ASP A 475 8.70 3.07 -27.02
C ASP A 475 10.16 3.33 -26.64
N SER A 476 11.02 3.54 -27.65
CA SER A 476 12.46 3.78 -27.45
C SER A 476 12.81 5.12 -26.79
N THR A 477 11.83 5.88 -26.31
CA THR A 477 12.03 7.17 -25.65
C THR A 477 11.14 7.29 -24.41
N VAL A 478 11.69 6.91 -23.25
CA VAL A 478 11.23 7.50 -21.98
C VAL A 478 11.98 8.83 -21.83
N PRO A 479 11.31 10.00 -21.85
CA PRO A 479 11.94 11.22 -21.39
C PRO A 479 12.22 11.02 -19.88
N GLY A 480 13.49 10.92 -19.48
CA GLY A 480 13.87 10.97 -18.06
C GLY A 480 14.85 9.91 -17.51
N ALA A 481 15.47 9.05 -18.31
CA ALA A 481 16.63 8.27 -17.85
C ALA A 481 17.94 9.04 -18.15
N PRO A 482 18.86 9.22 -17.19
CA PRO A 482 20.07 10.00 -17.41
C PRO A 482 21.04 9.20 -18.28
N ALA A 483 21.17 9.61 -19.54
CA ALA A 483 22.27 9.15 -20.39
C ALA A 483 23.58 9.74 -19.84
N ALA A 484 24.57 8.87 -19.70
CA ALA A 484 25.92 9.17 -19.26
C ALA A 484 26.54 10.33 -20.05
N CYS A 485 27.37 11.11 -19.35
CA CYS A 485 28.14 12.23 -19.86
C CYS A 485 28.78 11.93 -21.23
N ALA A 486 28.31 12.61 -22.27
CA ALA A 486 29.08 12.85 -23.48
C ALA A 486 28.79 14.28 -23.96
N ALA A 487 29.87 14.99 -24.25
CA ALA A 487 29.95 16.43 -24.45
C ALA A 487 28.95 16.98 -25.49
N ALA A 488 28.40 18.15 -25.17
CA ALA A 488 27.62 18.97 -26.11
C ALA A 488 28.45 19.32 -27.36
N PRO A 489 27.75 19.50 -28.49
CA PRO A 489 27.88 20.77 -29.17
C PRO A 489 26.52 21.44 -29.31
N SER A 490 26.53 22.72 -28.96
CA SER A 490 25.56 23.76 -29.30
C SER A 490 25.11 23.67 -30.76
N GLY A 491 23.79 23.62 -30.96
CA GLY A 491 23.14 23.76 -32.26
C GLY A 491 21.71 24.25 -32.05
N GLU A 492 21.47 25.47 -32.52
CA GLU A 492 20.22 26.23 -32.41
C GLU A 492 18.99 25.43 -32.88
N LEU A 493 17.99 25.29 -32.01
CA LEU A 493 16.67 24.83 -32.40
C LEU A 493 15.87 26.00 -32.96
N ALA A 494 15.52 25.85 -34.22
CA ALA A 494 14.73 26.72 -35.05
C ALA A 494 13.50 27.29 -34.32
N ARG A 495 13.43 28.63 -34.28
CA ARG A 495 12.18 29.35 -34.11
C ARG A 495 11.35 29.17 -35.38
N GLU A 496 10.31 28.34 -35.31
CA GLU A 496 9.21 28.48 -36.24
C GLU A 496 8.51 29.81 -35.95
N ALA A 497 8.40 30.64 -36.99
CA ALA A 497 7.87 31.99 -36.93
C ALA A 497 6.36 31.95 -36.65
N GLU A 498 5.96 32.36 -35.45
CA GLU A 498 4.57 32.75 -35.18
C GLU A 498 4.28 34.06 -35.92
N GLY A 499 3.27 34.04 -36.80
CA GLY A 499 2.67 35.26 -37.32
C GLY A 499 2.16 36.17 -36.19
N PRO A 500 1.92 37.46 -36.46
CA PRO A 500 1.51 38.39 -35.41
C PRO A 500 0.23 37.90 -34.73
N LEU A 501 0.34 37.54 -33.44
CA LEU A 501 -0.81 37.24 -32.58
C LEU A 501 -1.77 38.43 -32.62
N GLY A 502 -3.07 38.18 -32.73
CA GLY A 502 -4.09 39.23 -32.62
C GLY A 502 -4.04 39.93 -31.25
N ASP A 503 -4.71 41.08 -31.15
CA ASP A 503 -4.72 41.85 -29.90
C ASP A 503 -5.58 41.19 -28.81
N HIS A 504 -6.49 40.28 -29.16
CA HIS A 504 -7.39 39.56 -28.24
C HIS A 504 -7.44 38.06 -28.57
N VAL A 505 -6.75 37.25 -27.76
CA VAL A 505 -6.61 35.80 -27.96
C VAL A 505 -7.07 35.07 -26.71
N PHE A 506 -7.92 34.06 -26.85
CA PHE A 506 -8.24 33.09 -25.82
C PHE A 506 -8.45 31.73 -26.50
N ARG A 507 -7.37 31.15 -27.03
CA ARG A 507 -7.41 29.93 -27.84
C ARG A 507 -6.69 28.79 -27.17
N ARG A 508 -7.06 27.56 -27.51
CA ARG A 508 -6.39 26.37 -27.00
C ARG A 508 -5.04 26.18 -27.69
N GLU A 509 -4.03 25.83 -26.90
CA GLU A 509 -2.72 25.41 -27.37
C GLU A 509 -2.25 24.18 -26.58
N GLY A 510 -2.24 23.01 -27.23
CA GLY A 510 -2.00 21.74 -26.56
C GLY A 510 -3.04 21.43 -25.48
N ALA A 511 -2.60 21.29 -24.24
CA ALA A 511 -3.43 21.02 -23.05
C ALA A 511 -3.76 22.27 -22.23
N ALA A 512 -3.39 23.47 -22.69
CA ALA A 512 -3.59 24.72 -21.96
C ALA A 512 -4.24 25.80 -22.86
N TRP A 513 -4.57 26.94 -22.25
CA TRP A 513 -5.15 28.10 -22.93
C TRP A 513 -4.08 29.17 -23.13
N ARG A 514 -3.86 29.61 -24.37
CA ARG A 514 -3.04 30.80 -24.65
C ARG A 514 -3.95 32.02 -24.64
N VAL A 515 -3.60 33.01 -23.82
CA VAL A 515 -4.41 34.20 -23.57
C VAL A 515 -3.61 35.48 -23.83
N ARG A 516 -4.22 36.44 -24.52
CA ARG A 516 -3.69 37.79 -24.78
C ARG A 516 -4.84 38.80 -24.84
N PHE A 517 -4.65 40.00 -24.31
CA PHE A 517 -5.68 41.05 -24.30
C PHE A 517 -5.09 42.44 -24.62
N ALA A 518 -5.79 43.19 -25.48
CA ALA A 518 -5.45 44.55 -25.90
C ALA A 518 -3.96 44.72 -26.30
N GLY A 519 -3.41 43.74 -27.03
CA GLY A 519 -2.03 43.75 -27.50
C GLY A 519 -0.97 43.50 -26.42
N GLY A 520 -1.36 43.18 -25.19
CA GLY A 520 -0.48 42.89 -24.05
C GLY A 520 0.38 41.63 -24.19
N LYS A 521 1.12 41.27 -23.12
CA LYS A 521 1.97 40.07 -23.12
C LYS A 521 1.10 38.81 -23.08
N ALA A 522 1.32 37.88 -24.02
CA ALA A 522 0.64 36.59 -24.01
C ALA A 522 1.10 35.72 -22.82
N PHE A 523 0.17 34.96 -22.24
CA PHE A 523 0.44 34.01 -21.15
C PHE A 523 -0.36 32.72 -21.32
N ILE A 524 0.02 31.68 -20.57
CA ILE A 524 -0.61 30.37 -20.60
C ILE A 524 -1.42 30.16 -19.33
N LEU A 525 -2.65 29.66 -19.48
CA LEU A 525 -3.58 29.40 -18.41
C LEU A 525 -3.97 27.91 -18.40
N LEU A 526 -3.85 27.25 -17.24
CA LEU A 526 -4.17 25.82 -17.09
C LEU A 526 -5.68 25.56 -17.24
N PRO A 527 -6.07 24.36 -17.73
CA PRO A 527 -7.48 24.03 -17.94
C PRO A 527 -8.22 23.86 -16.61
N SER A 528 -9.43 24.43 -16.55
CA SER A 528 -10.35 24.28 -15.42
C SER A 528 -11.80 24.50 -15.90
N ARG A 529 -12.79 24.09 -15.11
CA ARG A 529 -14.20 24.37 -15.43
C ARG A 529 -14.47 25.87 -15.58
N GLY A 530 -13.79 26.72 -14.80
CA GLY A 530 -13.94 28.17 -14.88
C GLY A 530 -13.39 28.75 -16.19
N THR A 531 -12.24 28.25 -16.66
CA THR A 531 -11.64 28.69 -17.93
C THR A 531 -12.41 28.18 -19.14
N ALA A 532 -12.99 26.98 -19.05
CA ALA A 532 -13.94 26.47 -20.03
C ALA A 532 -15.23 27.30 -20.12
N TYR A 533 -15.79 27.75 -18.99
CA TYR A 533 -16.95 28.64 -18.99
C TYR A 533 -16.62 30.01 -19.58
N LEU A 534 -15.44 30.56 -19.30
CA LEU A 534 -14.97 31.81 -19.92
C LEU A 534 -14.84 31.65 -21.43
N HIS A 535 -14.16 30.60 -21.91
CA HIS A 535 -14.04 30.32 -23.33
C HIS A 535 -15.42 30.24 -24.01
N PHE A 536 -16.36 29.49 -23.44
CA PHE A 536 -17.72 29.40 -23.97
C PHE A 536 -18.41 30.78 -24.08
N LEU A 537 -18.27 31.63 -23.07
CA LEU A 537 -18.87 32.97 -23.05
C LEU A 537 -18.20 33.93 -24.05
N LEU A 538 -16.88 33.83 -24.23
CA LEU A 538 -16.12 34.64 -25.18
C LEU A 538 -16.46 34.27 -26.63
N THR A 539 -16.58 32.97 -26.93
CA THR A 539 -17.00 32.47 -28.25
C THR A 539 -18.42 32.88 -28.63
N HIS A 540 -19.29 33.12 -27.63
CA HIS A 540 -20.68 33.53 -27.87
C HIS A 540 -20.98 34.91 -27.28
N ALA A 541 -20.11 35.89 -27.58
CA ALA A 541 -20.27 37.26 -27.12
C ALA A 541 -21.67 37.83 -27.44
N ARG A 542 -22.20 38.66 -26.52
CA ARG A 542 -23.53 39.29 -26.56
C ARG A 542 -24.73 38.34 -26.57
N ARG A 543 -24.53 37.03 -26.38
CA ARG A 543 -25.62 36.04 -26.25
C ARG A 543 -25.73 35.53 -24.82
N ALA A 544 -26.93 35.66 -24.25
CA ALA A 544 -27.23 35.13 -22.92
C ALA A 544 -27.68 33.67 -23.00
N PHE A 545 -27.10 32.80 -22.16
CA PHE A 545 -27.48 31.39 -22.07
C PHE A 545 -27.88 31.03 -20.64
N PRO A 546 -28.88 30.19 -20.40
CA PRO A 546 -29.14 29.64 -19.08
C PRO A 546 -27.89 28.96 -18.51
N VAL A 547 -27.55 29.20 -17.23
CA VAL A 547 -26.34 28.62 -16.60
C VAL A 547 -26.24 27.11 -16.83
N VAL A 548 -27.38 26.41 -16.71
CA VAL A 548 -27.46 24.95 -16.85
C VAL A 548 -27.03 24.52 -18.25
N ASP A 549 -27.41 25.27 -19.28
CA ASP A 549 -27.08 24.96 -20.67
C ASP A 549 -25.59 25.15 -20.95
N ILE A 550 -24.97 26.18 -20.36
CA ILE A 550 -23.52 26.39 -20.46
C ILE A 550 -22.77 25.22 -19.80
N VAL A 551 -23.18 24.85 -18.59
CA VAL A 551 -22.56 23.75 -17.84
C VAL A 551 -22.68 22.43 -18.59
N LEU A 552 -23.85 22.15 -19.19
CA LEU A 552 -24.08 20.96 -20.01
C LEU A 552 -23.31 21.00 -21.33
N ALA A 553 -23.27 22.13 -22.03
CA ALA A 553 -22.54 22.26 -23.29
C ALA A 553 -21.03 22.03 -23.09
N VAL A 554 -20.50 22.55 -21.98
CA VAL A 554 -19.10 22.35 -21.59
C VAL A 554 -18.84 20.90 -21.16
N ALA A 555 -19.73 20.29 -20.39
CA ALA A 555 -19.60 18.89 -19.97
C ALA A 555 -19.70 17.89 -21.14
N LYS A 556 -20.50 18.20 -22.18
CA LYS A 556 -20.67 17.36 -23.38
C LYS A 556 -19.48 17.38 -24.34
N GLN A 557 -18.55 18.32 -24.18
CA GLN A 557 -17.38 18.44 -25.06
C GLN A 557 -16.09 18.52 -24.24
N PRO A 558 -15.80 17.50 -23.40
CA PRO A 558 -14.66 17.52 -22.50
C PRO A 558 -13.33 17.64 -23.28
N ALA A 559 -13.25 17.02 -24.46
CA ALA A 559 -12.10 17.15 -25.36
C ALA A 559 -11.93 18.57 -25.94
N LYS A 560 -13.02 19.33 -26.17
CA LYS A 560 -12.95 20.72 -26.67
C LYS A 560 -12.55 21.69 -25.56
N TYR A 561 -13.07 21.47 -24.36
CA TYR A 561 -12.88 22.33 -23.19
C TYR A 561 -11.78 21.86 -22.23
N ALA A 562 -11.04 20.82 -22.61
CA ALA A 562 -9.97 20.19 -21.81
C ALA A 562 -10.42 19.76 -20.39
N LEU A 563 -11.62 19.18 -20.27
CA LEU A 563 -12.12 18.57 -19.03
C LEU A 563 -11.79 17.07 -19.01
N GLY A 564 -11.28 16.56 -17.89
CA GLY A 564 -11.00 15.14 -17.70
C GLY A 564 -12.27 14.29 -17.76
N ASP A 565 -12.16 13.11 -18.38
CA ASP A 565 -13.27 12.24 -18.78
C ASP A 565 -13.81 11.46 -17.57
N ALA A 566 -15.00 11.80 -17.09
CA ALA A 566 -15.72 10.99 -16.11
C ALA A 566 -17.23 11.25 -16.18
N GLY A 567 -17.97 10.28 -16.70
CA GLY A 567 -19.36 10.09 -16.34
C GLY A 567 -20.27 9.68 -17.49
N GLU A 568 -20.70 8.41 -17.48
CA GLU A 568 -22.12 8.01 -17.60
C GLU A 568 -22.28 6.46 -17.70
N VAL A 569 -21.75 5.72 -16.72
CA VAL A 569 -22.13 4.29 -16.46
C VAL A 569 -22.49 4.06 -14.96
N ALA A 570 -22.43 5.09 -14.11
CA ALA A 570 -22.38 4.92 -12.64
C ALA A 570 -23.72 4.69 -11.91
N ASP A 571 -24.89 4.93 -12.52
CA ASP A 571 -26.14 5.05 -11.72
C ASP A 571 -26.92 3.75 -11.48
N ARG A 572 -26.72 2.68 -12.24
CA ARG A 572 -27.34 1.36 -11.93
C ARG A 572 -26.51 0.54 -10.94
N ASP A 573 -25.19 0.57 -11.08
CA ASP A 573 -24.26 -0.22 -10.26
C ASP A 573 -24.05 0.38 -8.87
N ALA A 574 -24.14 1.71 -8.74
CA ALA A 574 -24.09 2.38 -7.43
C ALA A 574 -25.30 2.00 -6.57
N LEU A 575 -26.51 1.95 -7.13
CA LEU A 575 -27.73 1.61 -6.38
C LEU A 575 -27.78 0.15 -5.90
N SER A 576 -27.24 -0.80 -6.67
CA SER A 576 -27.06 -2.18 -6.22
C SER A 576 -26.00 -2.29 -5.13
N ALA A 577 -24.89 -1.56 -5.26
CA ALA A 577 -23.84 -1.51 -4.23
C ALA A 577 -24.33 -0.91 -2.90
N TYR A 578 -25.19 0.11 -2.96
CA TYR A 578 -25.83 0.68 -1.76
C TYR A 578 -26.78 -0.29 -1.06
N ARG A 579 -27.57 -1.07 -1.83
CA ARG A 579 -28.48 -2.07 -1.25
C ARG A 579 -27.74 -3.21 -0.58
N ALA A 580 -26.68 -3.73 -1.21
CA ALA A 580 -25.83 -4.77 -0.64
C ALA A 580 -25.19 -4.29 0.68
N LYS A 581 -24.58 -3.09 0.66
CA LYS A 581 -23.97 -2.49 1.86
C LYS A 581 -24.97 -2.24 3.00
N TYR A 582 -26.21 -1.89 2.67
CA TYR A 582 -27.27 -1.71 3.67
C TYR A 582 -27.68 -3.03 4.33
N GLN A 583 -27.82 -4.11 3.56
CA GLN A 583 -28.13 -5.44 4.09
C GLN A 583 -26.97 -5.96 4.98
N GLU A 584 -25.73 -5.78 4.53
CA GLU A 584 -24.54 -6.18 5.30
C GLU A 584 -24.42 -5.45 6.65
N LEU A 585 -24.72 -4.15 6.71
CA LEU A 585 -24.68 -3.38 7.97
C LEU A 585 -25.83 -3.75 8.91
N GLN A 586 -26.98 -4.20 8.39
CA GLN A 586 -28.08 -4.72 9.20
C GLN A 586 -27.71 -6.06 9.83
N GLU A 587 -27.12 -6.96 9.04
CA GLU A 587 -26.62 -8.26 9.52
C GLU A 587 -25.51 -8.06 10.58
N GLU A 588 -24.63 -7.09 10.40
CA GLU A 588 -23.57 -6.74 11.36
C GLU A 588 -24.12 -6.22 12.70
N ILE A 589 -25.24 -5.47 12.69
CA ILE A 589 -25.94 -5.04 13.91
C ILE A 589 -26.58 -6.25 14.61
N GLU A 590 -27.20 -7.16 13.86
CA GLU A 590 -27.81 -8.37 14.43
C GLU A 590 -26.76 -9.33 15.01
N GLU A 591 -25.62 -9.48 14.34
CA GLU A 591 -24.50 -10.29 14.80
C GLU A 591 -23.82 -9.68 16.03
N ALA A 592 -23.58 -8.36 16.04
CA ALA A 592 -23.04 -7.66 17.21
C ALA A 592 -23.97 -7.78 18.44
N ARG A 593 -25.29 -7.77 18.23
CA ARG A 593 -26.27 -8.03 19.29
C ARG A 593 -26.26 -9.47 19.78
N LYS A 594 -26.15 -10.46 18.89
CA LYS A 594 -26.01 -11.88 19.27
C LYS A 594 -24.72 -12.12 20.07
N ASN A 595 -23.66 -11.39 19.74
CA ASN A 595 -22.33 -11.53 20.35
C ASN A 595 -22.09 -10.60 21.55
N ASN A 596 -23.09 -9.83 21.99
CA ASN A 596 -22.97 -8.84 23.07
C ASN A 596 -21.78 -7.84 22.91
N ASP A 597 -21.53 -7.37 21.68
CA ASP A 597 -20.47 -6.39 21.39
C ASP A 597 -21.07 -4.99 21.13
N PRO A 598 -21.22 -4.15 22.18
CA PRO A 598 -21.82 -2.82 22.04
C PRO A 598 -20.95 -1.85 21.23
N GLY A 599 -19.63 -2.07 21.19
CA GLY A 599 -18.71 -1.22 20.43
C GLY A 599 -18.83 -1.47 18.92
N GLN A 600 -18.96 -2.75 18.52
CA GLN A 600 -19.22 -3.11 17.14
C GLN A 600 -20.63 -2.68 16.71
N GLU A 601 -21.63 -2.84 17.57
CA GLU A 601 -22.99 -2.39 17.32
C GLU A 601 -23.04 -0.86 17.07
N ASP A 602 -22.40 -0.06 17.92
CA ASP A 602 -22.37 1.40 17.77
C ASP A 602 -21.63 1.86 16.50
N ASN A 603 -20.51 1.20 16.15
CA ASN A 603 -19.78 1.50 14.92
C ASN A 603 -20.61 1.17 13.67
N ALA A 604 -21.23 -0.01 13.62
CA ALA A 604 -22.08 -0.42 12.50
C ALA A 604 -23.31 0.50 12.37
N ARG A 605 -23.87 0.97 13.49
CA ARG A 605 -24.95 1.97 13.50
C ARG A 605 -24.51 3.33 12.98
N GLN A 606 -23.33 3.81 13.38
CA GLN A 606 -22.76 5.07 12.87
C GLN A 606 -22.47 4.99 11.37
N GLU A 607 -21.94 3.86 10.89
CA GLU A 607 -21.72 3.62 9.45
C GLU A 607 -23.03 3.51 8.67
N LEU A 608 -24.06 2.88 9.24
CA LEU A 608 -25.40 2.83 8.67
C LEU A 608 -26.04 4.22 8.58
N GLU A 609 -25.83 5.07 9.59
CA GLU A 609 -26.34 6.44 9.63
C GLU A 609 -25.62 7.34 8.60
N ALA A 610 -24.29 7.24 8.51
CA ALA A 610 -23.51 7.92 7.47
C ALA A 610 -23.89 7.45 6.05
N LEU A 611 -24.14 6.16 5.86
CA LEU A 611 -24.62 5.60 4.60
C LEU A 611 -26.04 6.10 4.28
N ALA A 612 -26.91 6.18 5.29
CA ALA A 612 -28.25 6.73 5.13
C ALA A 612 -28.22 8.22 4.79
N GLU A 613 -27.29 9.01 5.33
CA GLU A 613 -27.08 10.41 4.95
C GLU A 613 -26.56 10.55 3.52
N GLN A 614 -25.62 9.70 3.09
CA GLN A 614 -25.14 9.65 1.71
C GLN A 614 -26.26 9.26 0.74
N VAL A 615 -27.10 8.28 1.11
CA VAL A 615 -28.26 7.87 0.33
C VAL A 615 -29.38 8.92 0.37
N ARG A 616 -29.58 9.67 1.46
CA ARG A 616 -30.51 10.82 1.52
C ARG A 616 -30.01 12.00 0.68
N ALA A 617 -28.69 12.19 0.60
CA ALA A 617 -28.06 13.15 -0.29
C ALA A 617 -28.15 12.73 -1.77
N ALA A 618 -28.22 11.43 -2.06
CA ALA A 618 -28.31 10.85 -3.40
C ALA A 618 -29.75 10.52 -3.87
N LYS A 619 -30.70 10.32 -2.95
CA LYS A 619 -32.13 10.07 -3.22
C LYS A 619 -32.97 11.28 -2.81
N GLY A 620 -33.12 12.23 -3.72
CA GLY A 620 -34.28 13.11 -3.68
C GLY A 620 -35.50 12.39 -4.23
N VAL A 621 -36.32 11.75 -3.39
CA VAL A 621 -37.66 11.28 -3.83
C VAL A 621 -38.70 11.44 -2.73
N GLY A 622 -39.61 12.38 -2.95
CA GLY A 622 -41.04 12.17 -2.66
C GLY A 622 -41.48 12.24 -1.20
N GLY A 623 -41.63 13.46 -0.69
CA GLY A 623 -42.37 13.75 0.55
C GLY A 623 -42.66 15.24 0.74
N ARG A 624 -43.24 15.87 -0.29
CA ARG A 624 -43.58 17.30 -0.49
C ARG A 624 -42.47 18.26 -0.97
N LEU A 625 -42.85 19.03 -1.99
CA LEU A 625 -42.09 19.94 -2.84
C LEU A 625 -41.09 20.83 -2.08
N ARG A 626 -39.79 20.63 -2.33
CA ARG A 626 -38.82 21.73 -2.33
C ARG A 626 -38.61 22.20 -3.75
N LYS A 627 -38.59 23.53 -3.91
CA LYS A 627 -38.78 24.23 -5.17
C LYS A 627 -37.59 23.96 -6.09
N ALA A 628 -37.85 23.72 -7.38
CA ALA A 628 -36.86 23.69 -8.47
C ALA A 628 -35.95 24.93 -8.56
N ALA A 629 -36.22 25.96 -7.74
CA ALA A 629 -35.36 27.11 -7.54
C ALA A 629 -34.04 26.77 -6.81
N ASP A 630 -34.03 25.80 -5.88
CA ASP A 630 -32.86 25.52 -5.02
C ASP A 630 -31.72 24.81 -5.76
N ASP A 631 -32.03 23.86 -6.65
CA ASP A 631 -31.03 23.15 -7.45
C ASP A 631 -30.44 24.04 -8.55
N ARG A 632 -31.31 24.84 -9.20
CA ARG A 632 -30.87 25.88 -10.13
C ARG A 632 -29.95 26.88 -9.42
N ASP A 633 -30.27 27.26 -8.18
CA ASP A 633 -29.45 28.20 -7.40
C ASP A 633 -28.08 27.61 -7.03
N ARG A 634 -28.02 26.31 -6.71
CA ARG A 634 -26.77 25.60 -6.45
C ARG A 634 -25.87 25.55 -7.68
N VAL A 635 -26.41 25.22 -8.86
CA VAL A 635 -25.66 25.23 -10.13
C VAL A 635 -25.15 26.63 -10.46
N ARG A 636 -25.99 27.66 -10.28
CA ARG A 636 -25.61 29.07 -10.46
C ARG A 636 -24.47 29.48 -9.52
N LYS A 637 -24.53 29.08 -8.25
CA LYS A 637 -23.48 29.37 -7.26
C LYS A 637 -22.15 28.71 -7.63
N ALA A 638 -22.17 27.44 -8.06
CA ALA A 638 -20.98 26.71 -8.50
C ALA A 638 -20.36 27.30 -9.78
N PHE A 639 -21.19 27.65 -10.75
CA PHE A 639 -20.76 28.34 -11.98
C PHE A 639 -20.08 29.69 -11.67
N ARG A 640 -20.71 30.51 -10.82
CA ARG A 640 -20.17 31.81 -10.40
C ARG A 640 -18.84 31.66 -9.63
N ALA A 641 -18.72 30.66 -8.76
CA ALA A 641 -17.46 30.36 -8.07
C ALA A 641 -16.36 29.86 -9.03
N GLY A 642 -16.73 29.14 -10.09
CA GLY A 642 -15.82 28.73 -11.16
C GLY A 642 -15.26 29.92 -11.94
N LEU A 643 -16.14 30.81 -12.41
CA LEU A 643 -15.74 32.04 -13.12
C LEU A 643 -14.87 32.95 -12.25
N ARG A 644 -15.25 33.15 -10.97
CA ARG A 644 -14.46 33.97 -10.05
C ARG A 644 -13.03 33.45 -9.90
N ARG A 645 -12.85 32.14 -9.66
CA ARG A 645 -11.51 31.53 -9.56
C ARG A 645 -10.69 31.66 -10.83
N ALA A 646 -11.34 31.56 -12.00
CA ALA A 646 -10.65 31.76 -13.27
C ALA A 646 -10.20 33.23 -13.47
N CYS A 647 -11.03 34.21 -13.12
CA CYS A 647 -10.65 35.63 -13.14
C CYS A 647 -9.54 35.95 -12.12
N GLU A 648 -9.59 35.36 -10.92
CA GLU A 648 -8.53 35.49 -9.90
C GLU A 648 -7.18 34.93 -10.39
N GLU A 649 -7.19 33.84 -11.15
CA GLU A 649 -5.99 33.32 -11.80
C GLU A 649 -5.48 34.26 -12.89
N ILE A 650 -6.36 34.70 -13.80
CA ILE A 650 -6.00 35.64 -14.87
C ILE A 650 -5.39 36.92 -14.29
N ALA A 651 -5.87 37.42 -13.15
CA ALA A 651 -5.34 38.61 -12.49
C ALA A 651 -3.87 38.50 -12.05
N LYS A 652 -3.32 37.27 -11.92
CA LYS A 652 -1.89 37.04 -11.62
C LYS A 652 -1.00 37.34 -12.82
N TYR A 653 -1.54 37.25 -14.04
CA TYR A 653 -0.81 37.43 -15.29
C TYR A 653 -1.18 38.75 -16.00
N ASP A 654 -2.47 39.10 -16.04
CA ASP A 654 -2.99 40.33 -16.63
C ASP A 654 -4.17 40.88 -15.83
N ARG A 655 -3.90 41.93 -15.04
CA ARG A 655 -4.92 42.63 -14.25
C ARG A 655 -5.95 43.36 -15.12
N ARG A 656 -5.56 43.90 -16.28
CA ARG A 656 -6.47 44.63 -17.18
C ARG A 656 -7.51 43.69 -17.75
N LEU A 657 -7.10 42.48 -18.15
CA LEU A 657 -8.02 41.45 -18.62
C LEU A 657 -8.97 40.98 -17.50
N ALA A 658 -8.46 40.76 -16.29
CA ALA A 658 -9.31 40.34 -15.17
C ALA A 658 -10.36 41.41 -14.80
N GLU A 659 -9.98 42.69 -14.82
CA GLU A 659 -10.88 43.83 -14.60
C GLU A 659 -11.93 43.92 -15.71
N HIS A 660 -11.51 43.78 -16.98
CA HIS A 660 -12.42 43.75 -18.12
C HIS A 660 -13.44 42.62 -18.02
N LEU A 661 -13.00 41.37 -17.78
CA LEU A 661 -13.91 40.23 -17.63
C LEU A 661 -14.86 40.40 -16.44
N SER A 662 -14.37 40.95 -15.32
CA SER A 662 -15.22 41.18 -14.14
C SER A 662 -16.28 42.25 -14.38
N ALA A 663 -15.98 43.27 -15.18
CA ALA A 663 -16.91 44.34 -15.54
C ALA A 663 -17.90 43.91 -16.65
N ARG A 664 -17.48 43.05 -17.58
CA ARG A 664 -18.21 42.72 -18.81
C ARG A 664 -18.92 41.36 -18.80
N VAL A 665 -18.59 40.46 -17.86
CA VAL A 665 -19.31 39.20 -17.65
C VAL A 665 -20.46 39.42 -16.66
N LYS A 666 -21.68 39.55 -17.17
CA LYS A 666 -22.89 39.67 -16.34
C LYS A 666 -23.25 38.30 -15.77
N CYS A 667 -22.92 38.09 -14.49
CA CYS A 667 -23.29 36.88 -13.78
C CYS A 667 -24.76 36.92 -13.34
N GLY A 668 -25.58 35.99 -13.84
CA GLY A 668 -27.01 35.89 -13.54
C GLY A 668 -27.54 34.49 -13.81
N TRP A 669 -28.87 34.35 -13.89
CA TRP A 669 -29.50 33.10 -14.34
C TRP A 669 -29.21 32.78 -15.80
N ASN A 670 -28.95 33.83 -16.59
CA ASN A 670 -28.53 33.74 -17.98
C ASN A 670 -27.22 34.52 -18.17
N PRO A 671 -26.05 33.94 -17.84
CA PRO A 671 -24.77 34.61 -18.02
C PRO A 671 -24.54 35.04 -19.47
N CYS A 672 -23.92 36.21 -19.62
CA CYS A 672 -23.57 36.80 -20.90
C CYS A 672 -22.25 37.58 -20.75
N TYR A 673 -21.38 37.47 -21.74
CA TYR A 673 -20.24 38.37 -21.90
C TYR A 673 -20.60 39.44 -22.92
N ASP A 674 -20.54 40.71 -22.50
CA ASP A 674 -20.85 41.86 -23.35
C ASP A 674 -19.67 42.84 -23.32
N PRO A 675 -18.82 42.88 -24.38
CA PRO A 675 -17.60 43.68 -24.38
C PRO A 675 -17.83 45.20 -24.34
N GLY A 676 -19.05 45.69 -24.62
CA GLY A 676 -19.37 47.12 -24.74
C GLY A 676 -18.90 47.75 -26.05
N GLU A 677 -17.65 47.52 -26.44
CA GLU A 677 -17.07 47.89 -27.75
C GLU A 677 -16.90 46.63 -28.62
N GLU A 678 -16.52 46.79 -29.89
CA GLU A 678 -16.27 45.65 -30.79
C GLU A 678 -14.90 45.04 -30.48
N ILE A 679 -14.91 43.95 -29.69
CA ILE A 679 -13.73 43.11 -29.41
C ILE A 679 -13.94 41.78 -30.11
N ASP A 680 -13.12 41.50 -31.13
CA ASP A 680 -13.11 40.20 -31.80
C ASP A 680 -12.09 39.29 -31.10
N TRP A 681 -12.57 38.20 -30.50
CA TRP A 681 -11.73 37.26 -29.78
C TRP A 681 -11.34 36.10 -30.67
N GLU A 682 -10.04 35.84 -30.78
CA GLU A 682 -9.55 34.58 -31.35
C GLU A 682 -9.76 33.45 -30.31
N THR A 683 -10.88 32.71 -30.43
CA THR A 683 -11.29 31.62 -29.50
C THR A 683 -11.19 30.22 -30.08
#